data_AF-A0A1V5GKU0-F1
#
_entry.id   AF-A0A1V5GKU0-F1
#
_cell.length_a   1.000
_cell.length_b   1.000
_cell.length_c   1.000
_cell.angle_alpha   90.00
_cell.angle_beta   90.00
_cell.angle_gamma   90.00
#
_symmetry.space_group_name_H-M   'P 1'
#
loop_
_entity.id
_entity.type
_entity.pdbx_description
1 polymer ?
#
loop_
_entity_poly.entity_id
_entity_poly.type
_entity_poly.pdbx_seq_one_letter_code
_entity_poly.pdbx_strand_id
1 'polypeptide(L)'
;MKNGVKRIAAAISALLLTTGTSAYLPYYGNNGIMQVITASAAAENWKLDLGGNAQNGFTGVSANDKYSKAKGYGFSGNDVKNVAAAGRNELSDAVQFTGKTNLNVDVPNGVYSVKVTLGNTGRTSVFIEDMLQIVNMTGNNAVHELLIPVTDGQLNIRAGAGKAGNAYTISAVEIKKYSDSTTLPPTIWLCGDSTVCNYYPLNSSTQAGWGQMLGGYVDKGWNIRNMAASGEYAKGFINNGNFTPIEKYGKKGDVFIISIGINDTKYYKGDEYKKYISDMTKKAKAKGMDVILVKQQGRKGDYTKKPLLKSRYYAAELEQVAKEQNCQIVDLFNLWQDYCVSIGASKADAMYIDNVHPNREGAKHLAELFATKFTQKPGTSAAPVVTDAPAQTQPTVTEPPVTAPPVTAATDIIDGQIYTFKNVNSGLCLDIEGGNGANGANVQQAANDGKASQFKAVSAGNGYYYLVSQLGDGNSYALDVNGKKTTDGANIELYTFNKGDNQQFKFVKNNDGSYGILTKITNDASALDVNEQSKNAGANVQQYKYSGGANQKFIIEAVTAQAAEPATTAAPVVTDIPVVTQAPPTQQSATLWGDTNCNGTVDMSDAVLIMQTLSNPSKFSVTDQGRANGDVSESGNGLTNADALAIQKYCLGVISNLPESYSAQQQTQPPATSAPAATVTEAAPVLENVYFASDMKITNGAPEDTNKGFTGKSYVNLDNNNTSAIEWTVNAPQAGNYLCTFNIANGGADNRPMKIEVNGGKDYWMQDFLTTGDWTKWEERGIVLPLKQGSNSIKMTSASAQGGPNLDYMKTELTDEPIAQIYEAPTTPVVDNTNKNAARTIYIAGDSTVQTYNKSYAPQQGWGAFLGSNLSDKITVSNQAIAGRSSKSFYDNGRLDTILGTIKKGDYLLIQFGINDAASNKAERYAPTSGKVPGTKGSFEDYMAKYIEGAQKKGATPILVTTVIGLKAYDKGSKTFKGSYTNYCNAMKQLAKYYNIPVIDLNTLMVQHYNSIGYDAAYKYHMCSTGGTDMTHFTETGAKAVAKLVADELKKQGLV
;
A
#
# COMPACT_ATOMS: atom_id res chain seq x y z
N MET A 1 20.15 45.91 -46.26
CA MET A 1 19.22 45.68 -45.12
C MET A 1 19.39 44.31 -44.44
N LYS A 2 20.61 43.82 -44.16
CA LYS A 2 20.82 42.47 -43.55
C LYS A 2 21.30 42.45 -42.08
N ASN A 3 21.72 43.58 -41.51
CA ASN A 3 22.27 43.64 -40.14
C ASN A 3 21.32 44.20 -39.06
N GLY A 4 20.16 44.75 -39.44
CA GLY A 4 19.17 45.29 -38.47
C GLY A 4 18.31 44.22 -37.79
N VAL A 5 17.95 43.15 -38.51
CA VAL A 5 16.94 42.17 -38.08
C VAL A 5 17.41 41.33 -36.88
N LYS A 6 18.71 40.98 -36.80
CA LYS A 6 19.25 40.18 -35.69
C LYS A 6 19.25 40.90 -34.33
N ARG A 7 19.33 42.24 -34.29
CA ARG A 7 19.26 42.99 -33.02
C ARG A 7 17.84 43.16 -32.50
N ILE A 8 16.84 43.21 -33.39
CA ILE A 8 15.42 43.30 -33.02
C ILE A 8 14.92 41.96 -32.47
N ALA A 9 15.32 40.83 -33.07
CA ALA A 9 14.96 39.49 -32.57
C ALA A 9 15.43 39.25 -31.12
N ALA A 10 16.68 39.61 -30.79
CA ALA A 10 17.24 39.44 -29.45
C ALA A 10 16.55 40.32 -28.38
N ALA A 11 16.09 41.53 -28.75
CA ALA A 11 15.37 42.42 -27.83
C ALA A 11 13.94 41.95 -27.54
N ILE A 12 13.26 41.35 -28.52
CA ILE A 12 11.87 40.87 -28.36
C ILE A 12 11.80 39.60 -27.51
N SER A 13 12.77 38.68 -27.64
CA SER A 13 12.85 37.50 -26.75
C SER A 13 13.03 37.85 -25.28
N ALA A 14 13.64 39.00 -24.96
CA ALA A 14 13.80 39.47 -23.58
C ALA A 14 12.52 40.10 -23.00
N LEU A 15 11.58 40.56 -23.85
CA LEU A 15 10.34 41.23 -23.42
C LEU A 15 9.15 40.26 -23.24
N LEU A 16 9.19 39.09 -23.90
CA LEU A 16 8.13 38.07 -23.85
C LEU A 16 8.12 37.22 -22.57
N LEU A 17 9.18 37.28 -21.75
CA LEU A 17 9.33 36.47 -20.54
C LEU A 17 8.61 37.05 -19.30
N THR A 18 7.98 38.22 -19.38
CA THR A 18 7.49 38.96 -18.20
C THR A 18 6.01 39.34 -18.17
N THR A 19 5.24 39.14 -19.24
CA THR A 19 3.84 39.68 -19.32
C THR A 19 2.75 38.70 -19.76
N GLY A 20 3.08 37.45 -20.12
CA GLY A 20 2.09 36.37 -20.28
C GLY A 20 1.02 36.56 -21.37
N THR A 21 1.22 37.43 -22.36
CA THR A 21 0.27 37.69 -23.44
C THR A 21 0.69 37.07 -24.78
N SER A 22 -0.24 36.37 -25.44
CA SER A 22 -0.05 35.81 -26.78
C SER A 22 -0.02 36.93 -27.83
N ALA A 23 1.03 36.97 -28.66
CA ALA A 23 1.14 37.91 -29.77
C ALA A 23 0.89 37.21 -31.12
N TYR A 24 0.07 37.82 -31.97
CA TYR A 24 -0.18 37.37 -33.35
C TYR A 24 0.71 38.14 -34.33
N LEU A 25 1.38 37.43 -35.25
CA LEU A 25 2.15 38.01 -36.35
C LEU A 25 1.81 37.27 -37.65
N PRO A 26 1.22 37.93 -38.67
CA PRO A 26 0.96 37.31 -39.96
C PRO A 26 2.25 37.20 -40.78
N TYR A 27 2.47 36.05 -41.41
CA TYR A 27 3.54 35.82 -42.38
C TYR A 27 2.93 35.34 -43.71
N TYR A 28 3.35 35.94 -44.82
CA TYR A 28 2.92 35.53 -46.16
C TYR A 28 3.89 34.52 -46.76
N GLY A 29 3.47 33.26 -46.82
CA GLY A 29 4.12 32.22 -47.62
C GLY A 29 3.76 32.33 -49.11
N ASN A 30 4.61 31.77 -49.97
CA ASN A 30 4.61 31.97 -51.44
C ASN A 30 3.35 31.50 -52.19
N ASN A 31 2.37 30.90 -51.50
CA ASN A 31 1.13 30.35 -52.07
C ASN A 31 -0.16 31.06 -51.54
N GLY A 32 -0.03 32.23 -50.89
CA GLY A 32 -1.18 33.09 -50.56
C GLY A 32 -2.11 32.62 -49.42
N ILE A 33 -1.78 31.51 -48.75
CA ILE A 33 -2.56 30.98 -47.62
C ILE A 33 -2.07 31.59 -46.31
N MET A 34 -2.98 32.17 -45.49
CA MET A 34 -2.63 32.61 -44.14
C MET A 34 -2.38 31.40 -43.24
N GLN A 35 -1.14 31.24 -42.74
CA GLN A 35 -0.85 30.37 -41.60
C GLN A 35 -0.63 31.21 -40.34
N VAL A 36 -1.36 30.88 -39.28
CA VAL A 36 -1.17 31.45 -37.95
C VAL A 36 -0.21 30.54 -37.18
N ILE A 37 0.95 31.08 -36.77
CA ILE A 37 1.86 30.38 -35.85
C ILE A 37 1.62 30.93 -34.45
N THR A 38 0.82 30.22 -33.65
CA THR A 38 0.68 30.49 -32.22
C THR A 38 1.79 29.76 -31.45
N ALA A 39 2.67 30.51 -30.78
CA ALA A 39 3.50 29.95 -29.72
C ALA A 39 2.71 29.99 -28.40
N SER A 40 2.35 28.82 -27.85
CA SER A 40 1.83 28.75 -26.49
C SER A 40 2.97 28.93 -25.49
N ALA A 41 2.71 29.63 -24.39
CA ALA A 41 3.58 29.53 -23.21
C ALA A 41 3.52 28.10 -22.66
N ALA A 42 4.63 27.64 -22.05
CA ALA A 42 4.66 26.36 -21.34
C ALA A 42 3.70 26.41 -20.14
N ALA A 43 2.89 25.38 -19.96
CA ALA A 43 1.93 25.33 -18.86
C ALA A 43 2.66 25.17 -17.51
N GLU A 44 2.20 25.90 -16.49
CA GLU A 44 2.79 25.81 -15.14
C GLU A 44 2.34 24.57 -14.36
N ASN A 45 1.26 23.91 -14.79
CA ASN A 45 0.72 22.74 -14.12
C ASN A 45 0.17 21.77 -15.16
N TRP A 46 0.38 20.47 -14.93
CA TRP A 46 -0.09 19.39 -15.79
C TRP A 46 -0.79 18.30 -14.98
N LYS A 47 -1.79 17.68 -15.60
CA LYS A 47 -2.35 16.39 -15.19
C LYS A 47 -2.29 15.48 -16.42
N LEU A 48 -1.40 14.50 -16.38
CA LEU A 48 -1.13 13.60 -17.50
C LEU A 48 -1.67 12.22 -17.16
N ASP A 49 -2.47 11.69 -18.08
CA ASP A 49 -3.06 10.36 -18.06
C ASP A 49 -2.35 9.53 -19.13
N LEU A 50 -1.51 8.58 -18.71
CA LEU A 50 -0.59 7.85 -19.55
C LEU A 50 -1.25 6.53 -19.97
N GLY A 51 -1.88 6.51 -21.13
CA GLY A 51 -2.68 5.37 -21.56
C GLY A 51 -3.21 5.51 -22.97
N GLY A 52 -4.04 4.55 -23.37
CA GLY A 52 -4.80 4.63 -24.61
C GLY A 52 -6.03 5.54 -24.50
N ASN A 53 -6.56 5.76 -23.28
CA ASN A 53 -7.91 6.31 -23.06
C ASN A 53 -7.91 7.53 -22.13
N ALA A 54 -7.77 8.72 -22.71
CA ALA A 54 -7.76 9.99 -21.97
C ALA A 54 -9.05 10.22 -21.14
N GLN A 55 -8.91 10.38 -19.83
CA GLN A 55 -10.00 10.75 -18.93
C GLN A 55 -10.29 12.25 -18.89
N ASN A 56 -11.53 12.58 -18.54
CA ASN A 56 -11.98 13.96 -18.40
C ASN A 56 -11.23 14.67 -17.25
N GLY A 57 -10.68 15.85 -17.52
CA GLY A 57 -9.84 16.60 -16.58
C GLY A 57 -8.35 16.24 -16.60
N PHE A 58 -7.93 15.27 -17.43
CA PHE A 58 -6.54 14.94 -17.69
C PHE A 58 -6.17 15.19 -19.17
N THR A 59 -4.88 15.39 -19.42
CA THR A 59 -4.29 15.37 -20.75
C THR A 59 -3.85 13.95 -21.05
N GLY A 60 -4.48 13.30 -22.03
CA GLY A 60 -4.07 11.96 -22.48
C GLY A 60 -2.70 11.96 -23.15
N VAL A 61 -1.88 10.96 -22.80
CA VAL A 61 -0.55 10.73 -23.33
C VAL A 61 -0.39 9.25 -23.67
N SER A 62 -0.63 8.88 -24.93
CA SER A 62 -0.43 7.54 -25.44
C SER A 62 1.06 7.27 -25.69
N ALA A 63 1.52 6.03 -25.61
CA ALA A 63 2.89 5.63 -25.97
C ALA A 63 3.32 6.05 -27.40
N ASN A 64 2.34 6.32 -28.27
CA ASN A 64 2.56 6.84 -29.62
C ASN A 64 2.76 8.36 -29.67
N ASP A 65 2.39 9.12 -28.63
CA ASP A 65 2.57 10.57 -28.56
C ASP A 65 4.04 10.94 -28.41
N LYS A 66 4.69 11.27 -29.53
CA LYS A 66 6.05 11.81 -29.51
C LYS A 66 6.08 13.24 -28.99
N TYR A 67 7.14 13.56 -28.26
CA TYR A 67 7.40 14.92 -27.83
C TYR A 67 7.39 15.87 -29.02
N SER A 68 6.66 16.98 -28.89
CA SER A 68 6.72 18.09 -29.83
C SER A 68 6.59 19.41 -29.09
N LYS A 69 7.35 20.42 -29.52
CA LYS A 69 7.34 21.75 -28.89
C LYS A 69 5.97 22.44 -28.97
N ALA A 70 5.13 22.04 -29.91
CA ALA A 70 3.76 22.54 -30.06
C ALA A 70 2.78 21.93 -29.04
N LYS A 71 2.91 20.65 -28.69
CA LYS A 71 2.15 20.03 -27.59
C LYS A 71 2.68 20.44 -26.22
N GLY A 72 3.99 20.65 -26.11
CA GLY A 72 4.67 20.83 -24.84
C GLY A 72 4.83 19.54 -24.02
N TYR A 73 4.47 18.38 -24.57
CA TYR A 73 4.68 17.08 -23.91
C TYR A 73 4.84 15.95 -24.93
N GLY A 74 5.31 14.79 -24.45
CA GLY A 74 5.31 13.50 -25.17
C GLY A 74 6.58 12.69 -24.93
N PHE A 75 6.64 11.49 -25.50
CA PHE A 75 7.76 10.58 -25.35
C PHE A 75 8.94 10.91 -26.27
N SER A 76 10.16 10.82 -25.75
CA SER A 76 11.41 11.07 -26.50
C SER A 76 11.86 9.92 -27.41
N GLY A 77 11.31 8.71 -27.23
CA GLY A 77 11.64 7.53 -28.03
C GLY A 77 10.45 6.57 -28.22
N ASN A 78 10.74 5.30 -28.54
CA ASN A 78 9.76 4.28 -28.95
C ASN A 78 9.63 3.10 -27.98
N ASP A 79 10.51 2.99 -27.00
CA ASP A 79 10.58 1.93 -25.99
C ASP A 79 9.60 2.17 -24.82
N VAL A 80 8.36 2.40 -25.21
CA VAL A 80 7.15 2.56 -24.37
C VAL A 80 5.97 1.89 -25.07
N LYS A 81 5.02 1.35 -24.32
CA LYS A 81 3.77 0.79 -24.86
C LYS A 81 2.58 1.01 -23.92
N ASN A 82 1.40 1.19 -24.49
CA ASN A 82 0.15 1.21 -23.70
C ASN A 82 -0.14 -0.19 -23.16
N VAL A 83 -0.56 -0.28 -21.90
CA VAL A 83 -0.99 -1.52 -21.23
C VAL A 83 -2.20 -1.24 -20.36
N ALA A 84 -3.03 -2.26 -20.10
CA ALA A 84 -4.08 -2.15 -19.09
C ALA A 84 -3.49 -2.08 -17.67
N ALA A 85 -4.15 -1.35 -16.78
CA ALA A 85 -3.84 -1.23 -15.36
C ALA A 85 -5.06 -1.61 -14.51
N ALA A 86 -4.83 -2.06 -13.28
CA ALA A 86 -5.89 -2.59 -12.41
C ALA A 86 -6.70 -1.52 -11.67
N GLY A 87 -6.46 -0.23 -11.93
CA GLY A 87 -7.23 0.87 -11.36
C GLY A 87 -8.48 1.21 -12.19
N ARG A 88 -9.00 2.42 -11.99
CA ARG A 88 -10.15 2.99 -12.70
C ARG A 88 -9.80 4.39 -13.19
N ASN A 89 -10.56 4.92 -14.14
CA ASN A 89 -10.31 6.23 -14.74
C ASN A 89 -8.86 6.31 -15.28
N GLU A 90 -8.08 7.32 -14.89
CA GLU A 90 -6.68 7.55 -15.32
C GLU A 90 -5.70 6.48 -14.79
N LEU A 91 -6.23 5.50 -14.05
CA LEU A 91 -5.52 4.34 -13.52
C LEU A 91 -6.01 3.01 -14.14
N SER A 92 -6.92 3.06 -15.12
CA SER A 92 -7.42 1.87 -15.84
C SER A 92 -6.49 1.40 -16.96
N ASP A 93 -5.62 2.28 -17.44
CA ASP A 93 -4.49 1.97 -18.29
C ASP A 93 -3.20 2.64 -17.79
N ALA A 94 -2.10 2.31 -18.45
CA ALA A 94 -0.76 2.79 -18.14
C ALA A 94 0.11 2.81 -19.40
N VAL A 95 1.21 3.55 -19.35
CA VAL A 95 2.35 3.33 -20.24
C VAL A 95 3.40 2.48 -19.52
N GLN A 96 3.72 1.32 -20.10
CA GLN A 96 4.86 0.50 -19.71
C GLN A 96 6.11 0.98 -20.44
N PHE A 97 7.14 1.33 -19.68
CA PHE A 97 8.49 1.64 -20.17
C PHE A 97 9.27 0.34 -20.38
N THR A 98 9.83 0.15 -21.57
CA THR A 98 10.63 -1.03 -21.92
C THR A 98 12.12 -0.74 -22.10
N GLY A 99 12.54 0.53 -22.00
CA GLY A 99 13.95 0.94 -22.03
C GLY A 99 14.26 2.23 -21.25
N LYS A 100 14.80 3.22 -21.96
CA LYS A 100 15.28 4.52 -21.45
C LYS A 100 14.53 5.74 -22.02
N THR A 101 13.46 5.55 -22.80
CA THR A 101 12.56 6.65 -23.20
C THR A 101 12.08 7.43 -21.98
N ASN A 102 12.12 8.76 -22.07
CA ASN A 102 11.52 9.68 -21.12
C ASN A 102 10.18 10.19 -21.66
N LEU A 103 9.22 10.43 -20.76
CA LEU A 103 8.13 11.38 -20.95
C LEU A 103 8.70 12.76 -20.67
N ASN A 104 8.77 13.58 -21.71
CA ASN A 104 9.25 14.96 -21.65
C ASN A 104 8.04 15.88 -21.52
N VAL A 105 8.12 16.87 -20.61
CA VAL A 105 7.04 17.82 -20.33
C VAL A 105 7.62 19.22 -20.16
N ASP A 106 7.25 20.15 -21.04
CA ASP A 106 7.64 21.55 -20.96
C ASP A 106 6.95 22.22 -19.78
N VAL A 107 7.77 22.78 -18.88
CA VAL A 107 7.34 23.60 -17.75
C VAL A 107 8.33 24.75 -17.57
N PRO A 108 7.93 25.94 -17.09
CA PRO A 108 8.89 26.98 -16.74
C PRO A 108 9.96 26.52 -15.73
N ASN A 109 11.05 27.27 -15.62
CA ASN A 109 12.04 27.03 -14.56
C ASN A 109 11.41 27.24 -13.17
N GLY A 110 11.78 26.38 -12.22
CA GLY A 110 11.26 26.42 -10.86
C GLY A 110 11.41 25.09 -10.12
N VAL A 111 10.78 24.96 -8.96
CA VAL A 111 10.60 23.68 -8.25
C VAL A 111 9.15 23.26 -8.40
N TYR A 112 8.94 21.97 -8.67
CA TYR A 112 7.66 21.37 -8.96
C TYR A 112 7.38 20.25 -7.96
N SER A 113 6.13 20.18 -7.47
CA SER A 113 5.59 18.97 -6.87
C SER A 113 5.22 18.03 -7.99
N VAL A 114 5.87 16.88 -8.05
CA VAL A 114 5.61 15.83 -9.04
C VAL A 114 5.04 14.64 -8.31
N LYS A 115 3.78 14.31 -8.61
CA LYS A 115 3.07 13.15 -8.07
C LYS A 115 2.95 12.11 -9.17
N VAL A 116 3.48 10.92 -8.92
CA VAL A 116 3.47 9.79 -9.85
C VAL A 116 2.59 8.68 -9.28
N THR A 117 1.66 8.19 -10.09
CA THR A 117 0.86 7.00 -9.79
C THR A 117 1.20 5.90 -10.79
N LEU A 118 1.60 4.74 -10.28
CA LEU A 118 1.98 3.60 -11.12
C LEU A 118 0.77 2.81 -11.62
N GLY A 119 0.92 2.20 -12.79
CA GLY A 119 0.03 1.14 -13.25
C GLY A 119 0.33 -0.20 -12.58
N ASN A 120 0.17 -1.30 -13.33
CA ASN A 120 0.44 -2.65 -12.83
C ASN A 120 1.95 -2.93 -12.66
N THR A 121 2.42 -3.12 -11.42
CA THR A 121 3.82 -3.49 -11.16
C THR A 121 4.02 -4.30 -9.88
N GLY A 122 5.01 -5.21 -9.91
CA GLY A 122 5.54 -5.82 -8.70
C GLY A 122 6.48 -4.89 -7.92
N ARG A 123 7.38 -4.18 -8.61
CA ARG A 123 8.34 -3.20 -8.04
C ARG A 123 9.00 -2.36 -9.14
N THR A 124 8.73 -1.06 -9.12
CA THR A 124 9.23 -0.06 -10.08
C THR A 124 10.00 1.03 -9.33
N SER A 125 11.02 1.60 -9.97
CA SER A 125 11.64 2.85 -9.54
C SER A 125 11.36 3.92 -10.59
N VAL A 126 11.26 5.19 -10.18
CA VAL A 126 11.00 6.31 -11.09
C VAL A 126 12.23 7.21 -11.14
N PHE A 127 12.65 7.51 -12.36
CA PHE A 127 13.73 8.41 -12.68
C PHE A 127 13.14 9.75 -13.13
N ILE A 128 13.66 10.86 -12.60
CA ILE A 128 13.31 12.21 -13.05
C ILE A 128 14.59 13.03 -13.15
N GLU A 129 14.75 13.75 -14.24
CA GLU A 129 16.03 14.34 -14.70
C GLU A 129 17.15 13.29 -14.80
N ASP A 130 16.83 12.16 -15.45
CA ASP A 130 17.65 10.97 -15.68
C ASP A 130 18.26 10.28 -14.44
N MET A 131 18.02 10.82 -13.24
CA MET A 131 18.47 10.29 -11.96
C MET A 131 17.36 9.50 -11.27
N LEU A 132 17.72 8.50 -10.46
CA LEU A 132 16.79 7.76 -9.62
C LEU A 132 16.19 8.71 -8.57
N GLN A 133 14.89 9.02 -8.63
CA GLN A 133 14.26 9.95 -7.69
C GLN A 133 13.28 9.27 -6.73
N ILE A 134 12.58 8.23 -7.19
CA ILE A 134 11.63 7.44 -6.39
C ILE A 134 12.09 5.99 -6.39
N VAL A 135 12.36 5.48 -5.20
CA VAL A 135 12.99 4.18 -5.00
C VAL A 135 11.93 3.12 -4.68
N ASN A 136 11.93 2.03 -5.44
CA ASN A 136 11.24 0.77 -5.12
C ASN A 136 9.76 0.90 -4.73
N MET A 137 8.97 1.63 -5.51
CA MET A 137 7.51 1.62 -5.43
C MET A 137 6.96 0.21 -5.70
N THR A 138 6.09 -0.30 -4.84
CA THR A 138 5.50 -1.66 -4.91
C THR A 138 3.98 -1.63 -4.89
N GLY A 139 3.35 -2.49 -5.69
CA GLY A 139 1.91 -2.60 -5.80
C GLY A 139 1.32 -1.72 -6.91
N ASN A 140 0.19 -2.17 -7.46
CA ASN A 140 -0.56 -1.44 -8.47
C ASN A 140 -1.12 -0.15 -7.87
N ASN A 141 -1.22 0.92 -8.66
CA ASN A 141 -1.72 2.23 -8.21
C ASN A 141 -0.89 2.85 -7.06
N ALA A 142 0.37 2.42 -6.88
CA ALA A 142 1.26 3.01 -5.89
C ALA A 142 1.52 4.49 -6.23
N VAL A 143 1.28 5.37 -5.25
CA VAL A 143 1.45 6.83 -5.37
C VAL A 143 2.70 7.28 -4.61
N HIS A 144 3.46 8.21 -5.19
CA HIS A 144 4.49 8.98 -4.49
C HIS A 144 4.51 10.41 -5.01
N GLU A 145 4.65 11.39 -4.11
CA GLU A 145 4.78 12.81 -4.46
C GLU A 145 6.07 13.38 -3.85
N LEU A 146 6.79 14.19 -4.62
CA LEU A 146 8.11 14.73 -4.26
C LEU A 146 8.38 16.06 -4.96
N LEU A 147 9.33 16.83 -4.41
CA LEU A 147 9.81 18.07 -5.05
C LEU A 147 10.99 17.79 -6.00
N ILE A 148 10.90 18.33 -7.22
CA ILE A 148 11.94 18.29 -8.27
C ILE A 148 12.25 19.72 -8.75
N PRO A 149 13.53 20.13 -8.82
CA PRO A 149 13.95 21.37 -9.47
C PRO A 149 14.09 21.18 -10.98
N VAL A 150 13.63 22.16 -11.76
CA VAL A 150 13.76 22.25 -13.23
C VAL A 150 14.49 23.54 -13.59
N THR A 151 15.52 23.43 -14.44
CA THR A 151 16.47 24.53 -14.75
C THR A 151 16.62 24.88 -16.23
N ASP A 152 16.10 24.04 -17.12
CA ASP A 152 16.23 24.12 -18.59
C ASP A 152 14.87 24.24 -19.31
N GLY A 153 13.77 24.33 -18.56
CA GLY A 153 12.41 24.48 -19.07
C GLY A 153 11.72 23.18 -19.48
N GLN A 154 12.22 22.02 -19.06
CA GLN A 154 11.62 20.71 -19.35
C GLN A 154 11.83 19.72 -18.21
N LEU A 155 10.78 18.95 -17.88
CA LEU A 155 10.82 17.85 -16.94
C LEU A 155 10.88 16.51 -17.72
N ASN A 156 11.75 15.60 -17.29
CA ASN A 156 12.05 14.34 -17.96
C ASN A 156 11.77 13.16 -17.03
N ILE A 157 10.68 12.42 -17.22
CA ILE A 157 10.23 11.34 -16.33
C ILE A 157 10.29 9.97 -17.02
N ARG A 158 10.82 8.94 -16.36
CA ARG A 158 10.59 7.54 -16.78
C ARG A 158 10.45 6.55 -15.62
N ALA A 159 9.73 5.47 -15.87
CA ALA A 159 9.82 4.28 -15.02
C ALA A 159 11.09 3.47 -15.35
N GLY A 160 11.49 2.61 -14.41
CA GLY A 160 12.58 1.66 -14.61
C GLY A 160 12.69 0.65 -13.46
N ALA A 161 13.77 -0.12 -13.50
CA ALA A 161 14.00 -1.23 -12.59
C ALA A 161 13.99 -0.81 -11.10
N GLY A 162 12.93 -1.22 -10.39
CA GLY A 162 12.99 -1.47 -8.94
C GLY A 162 13.35 -2.92 -8.64
N LYS A 163 12.85 -3.85 -9.46
CA LYS A 163 13.32 -5.24 -9.54
C LYS A 163 13.34 -5.64 -11.02
N ALA A 164 14.42 -6.26 -11.47
CA ALA A 164 14.54 -6.76 -12.85
C ALA A 164 13.41 -7.76 -13.18
N GLY A 165 12.96 -7.76 -14.44
CA GLY A 165 11.89 -8.64 -14.94
C GLY A 165 10.45 -8.19 -14.64
N ASN A 166 10.25 -7.15 -13.83
CA ASN A 166 8.91 -6.58 -13.62
C ASN A 166 8.50 -5.62 -14.74
N ALA A 167 7.19 -5.41 -14.91
CA ALA A 167 6.68 -4.29 -15.70
C ALA A 167 6.92 -2.95 -14.97
N TYR A 168 7.41 -1.96 -15.71
CA TYR A 168 7.67 -0.60 -15.21
C TYR A 168 6.63 0.35 -15.80
N THR A 169 5.55 0.59 -15.06
CA THR A 169 4.34 1.25 -15.58
C THR A 169 4.04 2.54 -14.83
N ILE A 170 3.66 3.60 -15.54
CA ILE A 170 3.05 4.81 -14.95
C ILE A 170 1.68 4.99 -15.58
N SER A 171 0.67 5.19 -14.75
CA SER A 171 -0.71 5.50 -15.15
C SER A 171 -0.96 6.99 -15.15
N ALA A 172 -0.53 7.72 -14.11
CA ALA A 172 -0.76 9.16 -14.04
C ALA A 172 0.45 9.92 -13.51
N VAL A 173 0.62 11.15 -14.02
CA VAL A 173 1.58 12.13 -13.50
C VAL A 173 0.86 13.47 -13.30
N GLU A 174 0.85 13.98 -12.07
CA GLU A 174 0.45 15.35 -11.79
C GLU A 174 1.70 16.20 -11.50
N ILE A 175 1.85 17.32 -12.21
CA ILE A 175 2.97 18.25 -12.08
C ILE A 175 2.39 19.59 -11.65
N LYS A 176 2.83 20.11 -10.51
CA LYS A 176 2.34 21.39 -9.97
C LYS A 176 3.50 22.30 -9.61
N LYS A 177 3.50 23.54 -10.09
CA LYS A 177 4.52 24.53 -9.69
C LYS A 177 4.45 24.77 -8.19
N TYR A 178 5.58 24.62 -7.51
CA TYR A 178 5.72 24.81 -6.06
C TYR A 178 6.44 26.13 -5.75
N SER A 179 7.44 26.52 -6.55
CA SER A 179 8.17 27.78 -6.42
C SER A 179 8.83 28.20 -7.74
N ASP A 180 9.00 29.49 -7.96
CA ASP A 180 9.84 30.05 -9.04
C ASP A 180 11.35 29.86 -8.77
N SER A 181 11.74 29.52 -7.53
CA SER A 181 13.10 29.09 -7.22
C SER A 181 13.44 27.80 -7.95
N THR A 182 14.60 27.72 -8.61
CA THR A 182 15.15 26.47 -9.17
C THR A 182 15.90 25.62 -8.15
N THR A 183 15.90 26.02 -6.88
CA THR A 183 16.61 25.33 -5.79
C THR A 183 15.61 24.75 -4.80
N LEU A 184 15.79 23.47 -4.46
CA LEU A 184 14.97 22.78 -3.45
C LEU A 184 15.00 23.50 -2.08
N PRO A 185 13.91 23.45 -1.29
CA PRO A 185 13.93 23.89 0.11
C PRO A 185 14.96 23.09 0.95
N PRO A 186 15.21 23.47 2.22
CA PRO A 186 16.06 22.70 3.14
C PRO A 186 15.62 21.23 3.18
N THR A 187 16.53 20.33 2.82
CA THR A 187 16.21 18.92 2.56
C THR A 187 17.00 17.98 3.48
N ILE A 188 16.29 17.02 4.09
CA ILE A 188 16.87 15.84 4.73
C ILE A 188 16.96 14.73 3.67
N TRP A 189 18.17 14.30 3.38
CA TRP A 189 18.46 13.17 2.50
C TRP A 189 18.79 11.93 3.33
N LEU A 190 18.17 10.79 3.04
CA LEU A 190 18.38 9.55 3.79
C LEU A 190 19.09 8.49 2.94
N CYS A 191 20.24 8.01 3.42
CA CYS A 191 20.89 6.79 2.97
C CYS A 191 20.63 5.65 3.96
N GLY A 192 20.29 4.47 3.45
CA GLY A 192 19.99 3.31 4.28
C GLY A 192 19.43 2.11 3.54
N ASP A 193 19.07 1.10 4.31
CA ASP A 193 18.61 -0.20 3.83
C ASP A 193 17.10 -0.46 4.07
N SER A 194 16.69 -1.73 4.12
CA SER A 194 15.32 -2.18 4.40
C SER A 194 14.76 -1.72 5.74
N THR A 195 15.61 -1.31 6.68
CA THR A 195 15.18 -0.76 7.97
C THR A 195 14.96 0.75 7.95
N VAL A 196 15.28 1.41 6.83
CA VAL A 196 15.21 2.87 6.63
C VAL A 196 14.27 3.24 5.49
N CYS A 197 14.17 2.39 4.45
CA CYS A 197 13.47 2.68 3.20
C CYS A 197 11.95 2.83 3.30
N ASN A 198 11.38 3.40 2.26
CA ASN A 198 9.94 3.48 2.07
C ASN A 198 9.35 2.11 1.68
N TYR A 199 8.15 1.83 2.20
CA TYR A 199 7.29 0.71 1.85
C TYR A 199 5.92 1.25 1.43
N TYR A 200 5.27 0.59 0.46
CA TYR A 200 4.06 1.09 -0.18
C TYR A 200 2.84 0.21 0.16
N PRO A 201 1.63 0.80 0.29
CA PRO A 201 1.34 2.24 0.22
C PRO A 201 1.94 3.02 1.41
N LEU A 202 2.48 4.22 1.15
CA LEU A 202 3.31 4.97 2.11
C LEU A 202 2.66 5.19 3.48
N ASN A 203 1.34 5.28 3.52
CA ASN A 203 0.57 5.60 4.72
C ASN A 203 0.01 4.37 5.46
N SER A 204 0.03 3.17 4.84
CA SER A 204 -0.64 1.97 5.37
C SER A 204 0.17 0.68 5.30
N SER A 205 1.38 0.67 4.72
CA SER A 205 2.23 -0.53 4.67
C SER A 205 2.50 -1.10 6.06
N THR A 206 2.37 -2.42 6.23
CA THR A 206 2.58 -3.12 7.52
C THR A 206 4.04 -3.10 7.94
N GLN A 207 4.96 -3.25 6.98
CA GLN A 207 6.38 -2.96 7.11
C GLN A 207 6.63 -1.47 6.81
N ALA A 208 7.59 -0.87 7.50
CA ALA A 208 8.14 0.44 7.13
C ALA A 208 9.59 0.53 7.60
N GLY A 209 10.41 1.34 6.94
CA GLY A 209 11.67 1.80 7.49
C GLY A 209 11.47 3.05 8.34
N TRP A 210 12.32 3.30 9.32
CA TRP A 210 12.17 4.47 10.21
C TRP A 210 12.34 5.80 9.46
N GLY A 211 13.12 5.81 8.38
CA GLY A 211 13.27 6.96 7.48
C GLY A 211 11.95 7.40 6.82
N GLN A 212 11.03 6.46 6.58
CA GLN A 212 9.67 6.73 6.10
C GLN A 212 8.81 7.46 7.15
N MET A 213 9.08 7.26 8.44
CA MET A 213 8.31 7.83 9.55
C MET A 213 8.87 9.17 10.05
N LEU A 214 10.13 9.51 9.70
CA LEU A 214 10.89 10.64 10.25
C LEU A 214 10.17 12.00 10.17
N GLY A 215 9.38 12.24 9.11
CA GLY A 215 8.63 13.49 8.93
C GLY A 215 7.57 13.79 9.99
N GLY A 216 7.17 12.79 10.80
CA GLY A 216 6.29 13.02 11.95
C GLY A 216 7.01 13.57 13.19
N TYR A 217 8.35 13.52 13.23
CA TYR A 217 9.15 13.74 14.44
C TYR A 217 10.19 14.87 14.34
N VAL A 218 10.44 15.41 13.14
CA VAL A 218 11.31 16.57 12.91
C VAL A 218 10.51 17.86 12.68
N ASP A 219 11.15 19.01 12.85
CA ASP A 219 10.55 20.33 12.63
C ASP A 219 9.84 20.46 11.27
N LYS A 220 8.67 21.11 11.28
CA LYS A 220 7.96 21.49 10.06
C LYS A 220 8.80 22.48 9.24
N GLY A 221 9.02 22.17 7.97
CA GLY A 221 9.82 22.99 7.04
C GLY A 221 10.93 22.21 6.33
N TRP A 222 11.27 21.02 6.82
CA TRP A 222 12.12 20.08 6.08
C TRP A 222 11.36 19.41 4.93
N ASN A 223 11.97 19.41 3.75
CA ASN A 223 11.68 18.44 2.68
C ASN A 223 12.42 17.13 3.01
N ILE A 224 11.79 15.97 2.86
CA ILE A 224 12.40 14.68 3.25
C ILE A 224 12.47 13.77 2.03
N ARG A 225 13.70 13.35 1.69
CA ARG A 225 13.98 12.52 0.51
C ARG A 225 14.63 11.22 0.95
N ASN A 226 13.77 10.21 1.12
CA ASN A 226 14.18 8.88 1.51
C ASN A 226 14.71 8.09 0.31
N MET A 227 16.04 8.05 0.15
CA MET A 227 16.71 7.36 -0.96
C MET A 227 17.14 5.93 -0.59
N ALA A 228 16.85 5.48 0.64
CA ALA A 228 17.15 4.13 1.12
C ALA A 228 16.39 3.04 0.33
N ALA A 229 16.95 1.84 0.25
CA ALA A 229 16.38 0.71 -0.48
C ALA A 229 16.47 -0.61 0.29
N SER A 230 15.45 -1.47 0.14
CA SER A 230 15.47 -2.81 0.74
C SER A 230 16.57 -3.69 0.14
N GLY A 231 17.42 -4.25 0.99
CA GLY A 231 18.61 -5.04 0.60
C GLY A 231 19.87 -4.21 0.31
N GLU A 232 19.80 -2.89 0.41
CA GLU A 232 20.91 -1.99 0.04
C GLU A 232 22.08 -2.01 1.04
N TYR A 233 23.26 -1.63 0.56
CA TYR A 233 24.53 -1.57 1.29
C TYR A 233 25.37 -0.38 0.76
N ALA A 234 26.38 0.10 1.49
CA ALA A 234 27.01 1.41 1.23
C ALA A 234 27.58 1.57 -0.20
N LYS A 235 28.23 0.53 -0.74
CA LYS A 235 28.72 0.49 -2.13
C LYS A 235 27.57 0.46 -3.15
N GLY A 236 26.55 -0.34 -2.89
CA GLY A 236 25.37 -0.45 -3.74
C GLY A 236 24.61 0.87 -3.83
N PHE A 237 24.44 1.58 -2.71
CA PHE A 237 23.79 2.90 -2.66
C PHE A 237 24.42 3.94 -3.59
N ILE A 238 25.74 3.89 -3.81
CA ILE A 238 26.44 4.72 -4.79
C ILE A 238 26.22 4.16 -6.21
N ASN A 239 26.55 2.88 -6.42
CA ASN A 239 26.58 2.26 -7.75
C ASN A 239 25.20 2.13 -8.41
N ASN A 240 24.14 1.99 -7.63
CA ASN A 240 22.75 1.89 -8.07
C ASN A 240 22.13 3.27 -8.38
N GLY A 241 22.85 4.37 -8.08
CA GLY A 241 22.44 5.74 -8.37
C GLY A 241 21.62 6.43 -7.27
N ASN A 242 21.41 5.79 -6.11
CA ASN A 242 20.66 6.40 -4.99
C ASN A 242 21.38 7.64 -4.43
N PHE A 243 22.71 7.69 -4.51
CA PHE A 243 23.50 8.87 -4.14
C PHE A 243 23.47 10.00 -5.19
N THR A 244 23.14 9.72 -6.46
CA THR A 244 23.26 10.71 -7.56
C THR A 244 22.40 11.97 -7.36
N PRO A 245 21.12 11.91 -6.92
CA PRO A 245 20.35 13.12 -6.61
C PRO A 245 20.91 13.90 -5.42
N ILE A 246 21.51 13.20 -4.45
CA ILE A 246 22.09 13.81 -3.25
C ILE A 246 23.35 14.59 -3.65
N GLU A 247 24.20 14.01 -4.49
CA GLU A 247 25.38 14.69 -5.05
C GLU A 247 25.02 15.84 -6.00
N LYS A 248 23.94 15.69 -6.77
CA LYS A 248 23.46 16.73 -7.70
C LYS A 248 22.82 17.93 -6.99
N TYR A 249 21.91 17.68 -6.05
CA TYR A 249 21.02 18.69 -5.46
C TYR A 249 21.33 19.06 -4.01
N GLY A 250 22.13 18.26 -3.31
CA GLY A 250 22.60 18.55 -1.96
C GLY A 250 23.40 19.85 -1.93
N LYS A 251 23.16 20.65 -0.89
CA LYS A 251 23.66 22.03 -0.74
C LYS A 251 23.81 22.43 0.71
N LYS A 252 24.40 23.59 0.97
CA LYS A 252 24.48 24.18 2.31
C LYS A 252 23.08 24.38 2.91
N GLY A 253 22.90 23.87 4.14
CA GLY A 253 21.62 23.89 4.86
C GLY A 253 20.74 22.65 4.64
N ASP A 254 21.17 21.69 3.81
CA ASP A 254 20.62 20.34 3.80
C ASP A 254 21.35 19.43 4.80
N VAL A 255 20.69 18.36 5.23
CA VAL A 255 21.26 17.33 6.10
C VAL A 255 21.27 16.00 5.35
N PHE A 256 22.41 15.29 5.38
CA PHE A 256 22.53 13.93 4.87
C PHE A 256 22.69 12.95 6.02
N ILE A 257 21.75 12.02 6.17
CA ILE A 257 21.75 11.01 7.22
C ILE A 257 22.13 9.67 6.61
N ILE A 258 23.18 9.04 7.13
CA ILE A 258 23.70 7.76 6.67
C ILE A 258 23.43 6.69 7.73
N SER A 259 22.50 5.78 7.43
CA SER A 259 22.04 4.71 8.33
C SER A 259 22.05 3.39 7.57
N ILE A 260 23.26 2.88 7.29
CA ILE A 260 23.51 1.70 6.46
C ILE A 260 24.67 0.89 7.04
N GLY A 261 24.65 -0.43 6.88
CA GLY A 261 25.62 -1.35 7.50
C GLY A 261 25.09 -2.76 7.74
N ILE A 262 23.77 -2.95 7.90
CA ILE A 262 23.17 -4.28 8.15
C ILE A 262 23.54 -5.27 7.04
N ASN A 263 23.41 -4.86 5.78
CA ASN A 263 23.70 -5.72 4.63
C ASN A 263 25.19 -5.71 4.26
N ASP A 264 25.92 -4.63 4.52
CA ASP A 264 27.37 -4.52 4.27
C ASP A 264 28.15 -5.69 4.88
N THR A 265 27.76 -6.15 6.09
CA THR A 265 28.35 -7.32 6.76
C THR A 265 28.28 -8.63 5.98
N LYS A 266 27.52 -8.69 4.88
CA LYS A 266 27.39 -9.84 3.97
C LYS A 266 28.28 -9.72 2.73
N TYR A 267 28.75 -8.51 2.40
CA TYR A 267 29.36 -8.21 1.10
C TYR A 267 30.87 -7.95 1.17
N TYR A 268 31.37 -7.29 2.22
CA TYR A 268 32.80 -6.97 2.37
C TYR A 268 33.19 -6.69 3.83
N LYS A 269 34.49 -6.51 4.08
CA LYS A 269 35.05 -6.21 5.41
C LYS A 269 34.91 -4.73 5.78
N GLY A 270 35.13 -4.42 7.06
CA GLY A 270 34.99 -3.08 7.64
C GLY A 270 35.75 -1.97 6.91
N ASP A 271 36.95 -2.24 6.36
CA ASP A 271 37.72 -1.23 5.62
C ASP A 271 37.02 -0.76 4.33
N GLU A 272 36.34 -1.66 3.61
CA GLU A 272 35.58 -1.31 2.40
C GLU A 272 34.29 -0.57 2.76
N TYR A 273 33.61 -0.96 3.86
CA TYR A 273 32.51 -0.18 4.43
C TYR A 273 32.97 1.24 4.78
N LYS A 274 34.04 1.37 5.57
CA LYS A 274 34.64 2.66 5.96
C LYS A 274 34.94 3.52 4.75
N LYS A 275 35.51 2.95 3.69
CA LYS A 275 35.82 3.65 2.44
C LYS A 275 34.58 4.30 1.80
N TYR A 276 33.47 3.57 1.66
CA TYR A 276 32.27 4.11 1.00
C TYR A 276 31.50 5.11 1.86
N ILE A 277 31.39 4.88 3.17
CA ILE A 277 30.84 5.90 4.09
C ILE A 277 31.71 7.16 4.06
N SER A 278 33.04 7.00 4.05
CA SER A 278 34.00 8.10 3.99
C SER A 278 33.90 8.90 2.67
N ASP A 279 33.70 8.24 1.53
CA ASP A 279 33.51 8.89 0.22
C ASP A 279 32.20 9.70 0.16
N MET A 280 31.06 9.09 0.52
CA MET A 280 29.77 9.78 0.53
C MET A 280 29.76 10.99 1.49
N THR A 281 30.39 10.84 2.66
CA THR A 281 30.52 11.91 3.67
C THR A 281 31.34 13.08 3.14
N LYS A 282 32.48 12.83 2.47
CA LYS A 282 33.32 13.87 1.84
C LYS A 282 32.54 14.62 0.76
N LYS A 283 31.85 13.90 -0.11
CA LYS A 283 31.05 14.47 -1.21
C LYS A 283 29.90 15.35 -0.70
N ALA A 284 29.17 14.91 0.33
CA ALA A 284 28.13 15.70 0.98
C ALA A 284 28.69 16.95 1.69
N LYS A 285 29.79 16.82 2.45
CA LYS A 285 30.45 17.97 3.10
C LYS A 285 31.03 18.97 2.11
N ALA A 286 31.54 18.53 0.95
CA ALA A 286 31.98 19.41 -0.13
C ALA A 286 30.84 20.27 -0.73
N LYS A 287 29.58 19.85 -0.57
CA LYS A 287 28.38 20.64 -0.90
C LYS A 287 27.91 21.56 0.23
N GLY A 288 28.59 21.52 1.38
CA GLY A 288 28.23 22.28 2.60
C GLY A 288 27.10 21.65 3.42
N MET A 289 26.76 20.38 3.18
CA MET A 289 25.72 19.67 3.94
C MET A 289 26.22 19.27 5.33
N ASP A 290 25.32 19.28 6.31
CA ASP A 290 25.56 18.59 7.58
C ASP A 290 25.44 17.07 7.34
N VAL A 291 26.34 16.27 7.93
CA VAL A 291 26.30 14.81 7.81
C VAL A 291 26.13 14.17 9.19
N ILE A 292 25.13 13.30 9.30
CA ILE A 292 24.81 12.52 10.50
C ILE A 292 24.99 11.04 10.18
N LEU A 293 25.86 10.38 10.93
CA LEU A 293 26.11 8.93 10.83
C LEU A 293 25.26 8.21 11.90
N VAL A 294 24.62 7.09 11.55
CA VAL A 294 23.68 6.41 12.45
C VAL A 294 24.09 4.96 12.66
N LYS A 295 24.36 4.60 13.93
CA LYS A 295 24.51 3.18 14.29
C LYS A 295 23.13 2.52 14.26
N GLN A 296 22.88 1.72 13.24
CA GLN A 296 21.58 1.07 13.05
C GLN A 296 21.20 0.16 14.23
N GLN A 297 19.89 0.07 14.48
CA GLN A 297 19.30 -0.69 15.56
C GLN A 297 19.59 -2.20 15.53
N GLY A 298 19.52 -2.84 16.70
CA GLY A 298 19.77 -4.26 16.87
C GLY A 298 18.74 -5.18 16.22
N ARG A 299 18.88 -6.48 16.52
CA ARG A 299 17.97 -7.55 16.12
C ARG A 299 16.90 -7.83 17.17
N LYS A 300 15.85 -8.52 16.75
CA LYS A 300 14.88 -9.14 17.64
C LYS A 300 15.60 -10.01 18.69
N GLY A 301 15.24 -9.86 19.95
CA GLY A 301 15.87 -10.56 21.07
C GLY A 301 17.24 -10.05 21.57
N ASP A 302 17.89 -9.05 20.94
CA ASP A 302 19.19 -8.54 21.43
C ASP A 302 19.12 -7.97 22.85
N TYR A 303 18.00 -7.32 23.19
CA TYR A 303 17.63 -6.81 24.53
C TYR A 303 17.47 -7.90 25.60
N THR A 304 17.53 -9.19 25.24
CA THR A 304 17.51 -10.32 26.20
C THR A 304 18.91 -10.81 26.57
N LYS A 305 19.97 -10.35 25.87
CA LYS A 305 21.34 -10.82 26.08
C LYS A 305 21.90 -10.37 27.43
N LYS A 306 22.73 -11.23 28.03
CA LYS A 306 23.48 -10.95 29.26
C LYS A 306 24.95 -11.35 29.07
N PRO A 307 25.91 -10.39 29.06
CA PRO A 307 25.69 -8.94 29.06
C PRO A 307 24.94 -8.47 27.80
N LEU A 308 24.37 -7.28 27.87
CA LEU A 308 23.79 -6.57 26.73
C LEU A 308 24.86 -6.26 25.67
N LEU A 309 24.46 -6.24 24.39
CA LEU A 309 25.37 -5.92 23.28
C LEU A 309 25.62 -4.42 23.22
N LYS A 310 26.85 -3.98 22.91
CA LYS A 310 27.21 -2.56 22.80
C LYS A 310 27.00 -1.95 21.41
N SER A 311 27.04 -2.78 20.35
CA SER A 311 26.93 -2.34 18.95
C SER A 311 26.73 -3.52 17.98
N ARG A 312 26.48 -3.20 16.71
CA ARG A 312 26.50 -4.10 15.54
C ARG A 312 27.02 -3.36 14.29
N TYR A 313 27.10 -4.07 13.16
CA TYR A 313 27.12 -3.49 11.81
C TYR A 313 28.20 -2.42 11.56
N TYR A 314 29.47 -2.75 11.81
CA TYR A 314 30.62 -1.86 11.60
C TYR A 314 30.55 -0.50 12.33
N ALA A 315 29.93 -0.47 13.52
CA ALA A 315 29.85 0.74 14.34
C ALA A 315 31.21 1.35 14.70
N ALA A 316 32.28 0.55 14.84
CA ALA A 316 33.62 1.05 15.15
C ALA A 316 34.23 1.79 13.95
N GLU A 317 34.05 1.27 12.75
CA GLU A 317 34.44 1.90 11.50
C GLU A 317 33.61 3.17 11.24
N LEU A 318 32.32 3.15 11.59
CA LEU A 318 31.43 4.32 11.51
C LEU A 318 31.86 5.43 12.48
N GLU A 319 32.24 5.08 13.71
CA GLU A 319 32.83 6.00 14.69
C GLU A 319 34.16 6.60 14.20
N GLN A 320 34.99 5.81 13.51
CA GLN A 320 36.22 6.33 12.90
C GLN A 320 35.91 7.36 11.81
N VAL A 321 34.95 7.11 10.91
CA VAL A 321 34.55 8.13 9.91
C VAL A 321 33.96 9.38 10.59
N ALA A 322 33.14 9.20 11.63
CA ALA A 322 32.58 10.33 12.39
C ALA A 322 33.67 11.23 12.95
N LYS A 323 34.71 10.63 13.55
CA LYS A 323 35.87 11.35 14.09
C LYS A 323 36.74 11.97 13.00
N GLU A 324 37.10 11.20 11.97
CA GLU A 324 37.99 11.63 10.87
C GLU A 324 37.41 12.78 10.04
N GLN A 325 36.08 12.86 9.93
CA GLN A 325 35.40 13.86 9.10
C GLN A 325 34.59 14.88 9.90
N ASN A 326 34.65 14.85 11.23
CA ASN A 326 33.87 15.69 12.14
C ASN A 326 32.36 15.64 11.80
N CYS A 327 31.76 14.46 11.90
CA CYS A 327 30.32 14.24 11.71
C CYS A 327 29.63 14.03 13.05
N GLN A 328 28.36 14.42 13.13
CA GLN A 328 27.51 13.94 14.22
C GLN A 328 27.33 12.43 14.08
N ILE A 329 27.36 11.70 15.21
CA ILE A 329 26.96 10.29 15.26
C ILE A 329 25.76 10.12 16.19
N VAL A 330 24.77 9.36 15.74
CA VAL A 330 23.58 8.99 16.54
C VAL A 330 23.62 7.50 16.82
N ASP A 331 23.71 7.15 18.11
CA ASP A 331 23.71 5.76 18.58
C ASP A 331 22.27 5.23 18.71
N LEU A 332 21.60 5.06 17.56
CA LEU A 332 20.24 4.52 17.53
C LEU A 332 20.18 3.07 18.01
N PHE A 333 21.30 2.33 17.89
CA PHE A 333 21.47 0.99 18.44
C PHE A 333 21.20 0.93 19.95
N ASN A 334 21.92 1.71 20.75
CA ASN A 334 21.75 1.68 22.20
C ASN A 334 20.43 2.33 22.63
N LEU A 335 20.01 3.44 22.00
CA LEU A 335 18.69 4.06 22.25
C LEU A 335 17.53 3.08 22.05
N TRP A 336 17.57 2.29 20.98
CA TRP A 336 16.56 1.26 20.71
C TRP A 336 16.64 0.09 21.68
N GLN A 337 17.85 -0.37 22.01
CA GLN A 337 18.04 -1.49 22.93
C GLN A 337 17.53 -1.15 24.33
N ASP A 338 17.85 0.04 24.85
CA ASP A 338 17.37 0.54 26.15
C ASP A 338 15.83 0.65 26.15
N TYR A 339 15.25 1.18 25.07
CA TYR A 339 13.80 1.23 24.89
C TYR A 339 13.18 -0.18 24.92
N CYS A 340 13.70 -1.13 24.16
CA CYS A 340 13.21 -2.52 24.15
C CYS A 340 13.31 -3.20 25.52
N VAL A 341 14.38 -2.94 26.29
CA VAL A 341 14.52 -3.42 27.68
C VAL A 341 13.43 -2.80 28.56
N SER A 342 13.17 -1.49 28.43
CA SER A 342 12.17 -0.78 29.25
C SER A 342 10.73 -1.26 29.06
N ILE A 343 10.36 -1.70 27.85
CA ILE A 343 9.00 -2.19 27.55
C ILE A 343 8.83 -3.70 27.75
N GLY A 344 9.93 -4.44 27.87
CA GLY A 344 9.98 -5.89 28.02
C GLY A 344 9.96 -6.65 26.69
N ALA A 345 10.62 -7.82 26.68
CA ALA A 345 10.92 -8.58 25.47
C ALA A 345 9.69 -8.87 24.59
N SER A 346 8.57 -9.33 25.15
CA SER A 346 7.36 -9.65 24.36
C SER A 346 6.77 -8.45 23.60
N LYS A 347 6.92 -7.22 24.11
CA LYS A 347 6.46 -6.01 23.41
C LYS A 347 7.46 -5.57 22.34
N ALA A 348 8.75 -5.65 22.64
CA ALA A 348 9.82 -5.40 21.68
C ALA A 348 9.78 -6.40 20.51
N ASP A 349 9.53 -7.68 20.78
CA ASP A 349 9.34 -8.76 19.81
C ASP A 349 8.21 -8.48 18.82
N ALA A 350 7.16 -7.79 19.27
CA ALA A 350 5.98 -7.42 18.48
C ALA A 350 6.18 -6.15 17.64
N MET A 351 7.32 -5.48 17.73
CA MET A 351 7.70 -4.34 16.89
C MET A 351 8.51 -4.73 15.65
N TYR A 352 8.82 -6.02 15.48
CA TYR A 352 9.46 -6.58 14.29
C TYR A 352 8.51 -7.47 13.50
N ILE A 353 8.72 -7.56 12.19
CA ILE A 353 8.10 -8.56 11.32
C ILE A 353 8.93 -9.85 11.31
N ASP A 354 10.26 -9.74 11.38
CA ASP A 354 11.18 -10.87 11.45
C ASP A 354 12.31 -10.64 12.47
N ASN A 355 13.51 -11.15 12.22
CA ASN A 355 14.66 -10.99 13.11
C ASN A 355 15.35 -9.60 13.02
N VAL A 356 15.08 -8.82 11.98
CA VAL A 356 15.81 -7.57 11.66
C VAL A 356 14.87 -6.43 11.29
N HIS A 357 13.78 -6.71 10.56
CA HIS A 357 12.94 -5.68 10.01
C HIS A 357 11.88 -5.20 11.00
N PRO A 358 11.82 -3.88 11.32
CA PRO A 358 10.73 -3.33 12.09
C PRO A 358 9.41 -3.41 11.29
N ASN A 359 8.30 -3.58 11.99
CA ASN A 359 6.98 -3.21 11.45
C ASN A 359 6.79 -1.68 11.54
N ARG A 360 5.67 -1.17 11.03
CA ARG A 360 5.37 0.27 11.08
C ARG A 360 5.46 0.88 12.48
N GLU A 361 5.11 0.16 13.55
CA GLU A 361 5.19 0.68 14.91
C GLU A 361 6.64 0.73 15.44
N GLY A 362 7.43 -0.32 15.18
CA GLY A 362 8.86 -0.28 15.46
C GLY A 362 9.58 0.85 14.70
N ALA A 363 9.20 1.07 13.44
CA ALA A 363 9.74 2.14 12.60
C ALA A 363 9.40 3.55 13.13
N LYS A 364 8.20 3.75 13.69
CA LYS A 364 7.82 5.01 14.35
C LYS A 364 8.72 5.29 15.56
N HIS A 365 8.86 4.35 16.49
CA HIS A 365 9.68 4.56 17.69
C HIS A 365 11.17 4.70 17.38
N LEU A 366 11.68 4.03 16.34
CA LEU A 366 13.05 4.26 15.85
C LEU A 366 13.23 5.68 15.32
N ALA A 367 12.25 6.22 14.59
CA ALA A 367 12.28 7.59 14.08
C ALA A 367 12.15 8.62 15.22
N GLU A 368 11.30 8.37 16.21
CA GLU A 368 11.13 9.15 17.43
C GLU A 368 12.45 9.22 18.23
N LEU A 369 13.06 8.07 18.52
CA LEU A 369 14.34 7.96 19.23
C LEU A 369 15.47 8.68 18.47
N PHE A 370 15.55 8.52 17.16
CA PHE A 370 16.49 9.26 16.32
C PHE A 370 16.26 10.78 16.42
N ALA A 371 15.00 11.23 16.33
CA ALA A 371 14.64 12.64 16.40
C ALA A 371 15.02 13.28 17.74
N THR A 372 15.05 12.54 18.86
CA THR A 372 15.58 13.07 20.14
C THR A 372 17.05 13.52 20.08
N LYS A 373 17.79 13.10 19.05
CA LYS A 373 19.20 13.50 18.79
C LYS A 373 19.35 14.37 17.56
N PHE A 374 18.29 14.62 16.80
CA PHE A 374 18.30 15.51 15.63
C PHE A 374 18.06 16.95 16.10
N THR A 375 19.08 17.81 15.98
CA THR A 375 19.04 19.19 16.52
C THR A 375 19.01 20.26 15.42
N GLN A 376 19.24 19.87 14.17
CA GLN A 376 19.27 20.75 13.01
C GLN A 376 17.90 21.37 12.73
N LYS A 377 17.89 22.66 12.40
CA LYS A 377 16.68 23.42 12.06
C LYS A 377 16.68 23.81 10.58
N PRO A 378 15.51 23.81 9.90
CA PRO A 378 15.45 24.10 8.48
C PRO A 378 15.92 25.53 8.21
N GLY A 379 16.95 25.67 7.36
CA GLY A 379 17.50 26.98 6.96
C GLY A 379 18.52 27.61 7.92
N THR A 380 18.80 27.02 9.09
CA THR A 380 19.83 27.57 10.01
C THR A 380 21.23 27.07 9.65
N SER A 381 21.91 27.78 8.74
CA SER A 381 23.37 27.69 8.64
C SER A 381 23.98 28.32 9.90
N ALA A 382 24.38 27.52 10.88
CA ALA A 382 25.26 28.01 11.95
C ALA A 382 26.52 28.64 11.34
N ALA A 383 26.88 29.83 11.80
CA ALA A 383 28.08 30.53 11.34
C ALA A 383 29.34 29.78 11.81
N PRO A 384 30.45 29.83 11.04
CA PRO A 384 31.69 29.18 11.46
C PRO A 384 32.26 29.87 12.70
N VAL A 385 32.52 29.10 13.76
CA VAL A 385 33.38 29.56 14.84
C VAL A 385 34.81 29.57 14.31
N VAL A 386 35.39 30.77 14.20
CA VAL A 386 36.80 30.98 13.86
C VAL A 386 37.64 30.79 15.13
N THR A 387 38.58 29.86 15.09
CA THR A 387 39.77 29.86 15.95
C THR A 387 40.96 29.35 15.13
N ASP A 388 42.09 30.05 15.21
CA ASP A 388 43.24 29.89 14.32
C ASP A 388 44.09 28.61 14.51
N ALA A 389 45.00 28.40 13.55
CA ALA A 389 45.90 27.26 13.40
C ALA A 389 47.05 27.22 14.45
N PRO A 390 47.94 26.19 14.45
CA PRO A 390 49.02 26.14 13.43
C PRO A 390 49.45 24.73 12.92
N ALA A 391 49.51 24.62 11.58
CA ALA A 391 50.57 24.12 10.69
C ALA A 391 51.50 22.88 10.99
N GLN A 392 51.98 22.31 9.86
CA GLN A 392 53.11 21.36 9.66
C GLN A 392 52.84 19.86 9.93
N THR A 393 53.31 18.88 9.13
CA THR A 393 54.20 18.85 7.93
C THR A 393 53.88 17.65 7.01
N GLN A 394 54.28 17.73 5.73
CA GLN A 394 54.23 16.64 4.73
C GLN A 394 55.56 15.85 4.69
N PRO A 395 55.56 14.56 4.28
CA PRO A 395 56.66 14.05 3.45
C PRO A 395 56.26 13.19 2.22
N THR A 396 57.16 13.24 1.22
CA THR A 396 57.23 12.54 -0.10
C THR A 396 58.15 11.29 -0.04
N VAL A 397 58.24 10.33 -0.97
CA VAL A 397 57.67 10.02 -2.33
C VAL A 397 57.44 8.47 -2.43
N THR A 398 56.84 7.95 -3.53
CA THR A 398 57.31 6.83 -4.42
C THR A 398 56.22 5.84 -4.92
N GLU A 399 56.13 5.66 -6.25
CA GLU A 399 55.71 4.45 -6.99
C GLU A 399 56.98 3.64 -7.41
N PRO A 400 56.94 2.40 -7.98
CA PRO A 400 55.84 1.54 -8.51
C PRO A 400 55.85 0.11 -7.83
N PRO A 401 55.26 -1.03 -8.32
CA PRO A 401 54.60 -1.32 -9.61
C PRO A 401 53.26 -2.11 -9.59
N VAL A 402 52.77 -2.34 -10.82
CA VAL A 402 51.49 -2.96 -11.23
C VAL A 402 51.17 -4.32 -10.60
N THR A 403 49.94 -4.48 -10.10
CA THR A 403 49.25 -5.79 -9.96
C THR A 403 47.80 -5.68 -10.46
N ALA A 404 47.25 -6.79 -10.96
CA ALA A 404 46.01 -6.85 -11.75
C ALA A 404 44.72 -6.50 -10.96
N PRO A 405 43.65 -6.01 -11.64
CA PRO A 405 42.43 -5.56 -10.97
C PRO A 405 41.60 -6.72 -10.39
N PRO A 406 40.88 -6.53 -9.26
CA PRO A 406 39.89 -7.48 -8.78
C PRO A 406 38.73 -7.58 -9.77
N VAL A 407 38.41 -8.80 -10.24
CA VAL A 407 37.39 -9.01 -11.26
C VAL A 407 35.99 -8.90 -10.66
N THR A 408 35.15 -8.04 -11.23
CA THR A 408 33.77 -7.81 -10.79
C THR A 408 32.84 -8.92 -11.30
N ALA A 409 31.97 -9.47 -10.44
CA ALA A 409 30.90 -10.35 -10.89
C ALA A 409 29.82 -9.55 -11.66
N ALA A 410 29.28 -10.11 -12.75
CA ALA A 410 28.21 -9.47 -13.52
C ALA A 410 27.06 -10.46 -13.77
N THR A 411 25.83 -9.97 -13.74
CA THR A 411 24.60 -10.78 -13.76
C THR A 411 23.80 -10.54 -15.03
N ASP A 412 24.33 -11.02 -16.16
CA ASP A 412 23.58 -11.11 -17.43
C ASP A 412 22.88 -12.48 -17.59
N ILE A 413 23.03 -13.38 -16.60
CA ILE A 413 22.45 -14.73 -16.60
C ILE A 413 21.01 -14.68 -16.07
N ILE A 414 20.07 -15.10 -16.92
CA ILE A 414 18.63 -15.06 -16.67
C ILE A 414 18.23 -16.32 -15.91
N ASP A 415 17.50 -16.13 -14.81
CA ASP A 415 16.96 -17.23 -14.00
C ASP A 415 15.91 -18.04 -14.79
N GLY A 416 16.07 -19.35 -14.83
CA GLY A 416 15.23 -20.29 -15.59
C GLY A 416 15.62 -20.46 -17.07
N GLN A 417 16.57 -19.69 -17.61
CA GLN A 417 17.00 -19.81 -19.01
C GLN A 417 17.96 -20.99 -19.21
N ILE A 418 17.83 -21.67 -20.36
CA ILE A 418 18.73 -22.76 -20.81
C ILE A 418 19.89 -22.17 -21.60
N TYR A 419 21.11 -22.63 -21.31
CA TYR A 419 22.36 -22.16 -21.90
C TYR A 419 23.26 -23.32 -22.33
N THR A 420 24.13 -23.07 -23.30
CA THR A 420 25.37 -23.84 -23.52
C THR A 420 26.58 -23.01 -23.07
N PHE A 421 27.66 -23.68 -22.68
CA PHE A 421 28.84 -23.06 -22.07
C PHE A 421 30.10 -23.44 -22.86
N LYS A 422 30.50 -22.59 -23.80
CA LYS A 422 31.56 -22.86 -24.78
C LYS A 422 32.92 -22.38 -24.27
N ASN A 423 33.85 -23.28 -24.03
CA ASN A 423 35.17 -22.93 -23.52
C ASN A 423 35.97 -22.09 -24.54
N VAL A 424 36.58 -21.00 -24.08
CA VAL A 424 37.27 -20.02 -24.92
C VAL A 424 38.57 -20.57 -25.54
N ASN A 425 39.20 -21.56 -24.91
CA ASN A 425 40.45 -22.15 -25.42
C ASN A 425 40.23 -23.20 -26.53
N SER A 426 39.17 -23.99 -26.44
CA SER A 426 38.88 -25.12 -27.35
C SER A 426 37.78 -24.82 -28.37
N GLY A 427 36.83 -23.94 -28.05
CA GLY A 427 35.59 -23.74 -28.82
C GLY A 427 34.53 -24.83 -28.59
N LEU A 428 34.77 -25.77 -27.68
CA LEU A 428 33.89 -26.88 -27.34
C LEU A 428 32.99 -26.53 -26.13
N CYS A 429 31.81 -27.14 -26.04
CA CYS A 429 30.85 -26.89 -24.96
C CYS A 429 31.08 -27.82 -23.77
N LEU A 430 30.74 -27.35 -22.55
CA LEU A 430 30.48 -28.25 -21.42
C LEU A 430 29.41 -29.26 -21.82
N ASP A 431 29.72 -30.53 -21.60
CA ASP A 431 28.97 -31.68 -22.13
C ASP A 431 29.00 -32.84 -21.13
N ILE A 432 27.97 -33.69 -21.15
CA ILE A 432 27.87 -34.87 -20.29
C ILE A 432 28.33 -36.11 -21.05
N GLU A 433 29.34 -36.80 -20.51
CA GLU A 433 29.96 -37.95 -21.16
C GLU A 433 28.92 -39.04 -21.49
N GLY A 434 28.79 -39.37 -22.78
CA GLY A 434 27.83 -40.34 -23.30
C GLY A 434 26.35 -39.91 -23.22
N GLY A 435 26.05 -38.65 -22.93
CA GLY A 435 24.69 -38.13 -22.83
C GLY A 435 23.85 -38.74 -21.70
N ASN A 436 24.49 -39.36 -20.70
CA ASN A 436 23.81 -40.13 -19.67
C ASN A 436 23.40 -39.26 -18.46
N GLY A 437 22.10 -39.05 -18.27
CA GLY A 437 21.56 -38.36 -17.10
C GLY A 437 21.51 -39.24 -15.86
N ALA A 438 22.65 -39.43 -15.18
CA ALA A 438 22.77 -40.25 -13.98
C ALA A 438 23.73 -39.63 -12.94
N ASN A 439 23.61 -40.06 -11.67
CA ASN A 439 24.56 -39.69 -10.61
C ASN A 439 25.97 -40.20 -10.94
N GLY A 440 26.96 -39.32 -10.87
CA GLY A 440 28.36 -39.62 -11.21
C GLY A 440 28.65 -39.62 -12.72
N ALA A 441 27.70 -39.23 -13.58
CA ALA A 441 27.99 -39.01 -14.99
C ALA A 441 28.97 -37.85 -15.16
N ASN A 442 30.03 -38.06 -15.93
CA ASN A 442 31.15 -37.15 -16.00
C ASN A 442 30.85 -35.91 -16.84
N VAL A 443 31.48 -34.78 -16.48
CA VAL A 443 31.37 -33.52 -17.25
C VAL A 443 32.68 -33.29 -17.99
N GLN A 444 32.56 -33.22 -19.31
CA GLN A 444 33.65 -33.08 -20.26
C GLN A 444 33.45 -31.82 -21.11
N GLN A 445 34.35 -31.57 -22.07
CA GLN A 445 34.06 -30.72 -23.22
C GLN A 445 33.86 -31.54 -24.49
N ALA A 446 32.86 -31.21 -25.30
CA ALA A 446 32.59 -31.85 -26.59
C ALA A 446 31.94 -30.88 -27.59
N ALA A 447 31.62 -31.38 -28.78
CA ALA A 447 30.71 -30.66 -29.68
C ALA A 447 29.32 -30.55 -29.03
N ASN A 448 28.57 -29.48 -29.35
CA ASN A 448 27.23 -29.28 -28.81
C ASN A 448 26.25 -30.33 -29.36
N ASP A 449 25.93 -31.35 -28.55
CA ASP A 449 25.04 -32.47 -28.90
C ASP A 449 23.63 -32.30 -28.29
N GLY A 450 23.09 -31.09 -28.41
CA GLY A 450 21.76 -30.76 -27.92
C GLY A 450 21.67 -30.90 -26.40
N LYS A 451 20.79 -31.78 -25.90
CA LYS A 451 20.48 -31.89 -24.46
C LYS A 451 21.69 -32.24 -23.58
N ALA A 452 22.68 -32.97 -24.11
CA ALA A 452 23.89 -33.34 -23.37
C ALA A 452 24.76 -32.13 -23.00
N SER A 453 24.72 -31.06 -23.81
CA SER A 453 25.53 -29.86 -23.61
C SER A 453 24.73 -28.65 -23.10
N GLN A 454 23.51 -28.87 -22.61
CA GLN A 454 22.55 -27.83 -22.22
C GLN A 454 22.19 -27.86 -20.73
N PHE A 455 22.27 -26.70 -20.08
CA PHE A 455 21.96 -26.55 -18.66
C PHE A 455 21.06 -25.32 -18.42
N LYS A 456 20.03 -25.51 -17.60
CA LYS A 456 19.15 -24.47 -17.11
C LYS A 456 19.78 -23.80 -15.89
N ALA A 457 20.02 -22.49 -15.97
CA ALA A 457 20.54 -21.71 -14.85
C ALA A 457 19.39 -21.40 -13.88
N VAL A 458 19.46 -21.92 -12.65
CA VAL A 458 18.46 -21.68 -11.60
C VAL A 458 19.11 -20.92 -10.45
N SER A 459 18.57 -19.76 -10.10
CA SER A 459 19.14 -18.89 -9.07
C SER A 459 19.19 -19.57 -7.70
N ALA A 460 20.38 -19.61 -7.09
CA ALA A 460 20.59 -20.00 -5.70
C ALA A 460 20.54 -18.79 -4.74
N GLY A 461 20.44 -17.58 -5.29
CA GLY A 461 20.60 -16.33 -4.54
C GLY A 461 22.06 -15.93 -4.34
N ASN A 462 22.28 -14.71 -3.82
CA ASN A 462 23.62 -14.15 -3.54
C ASN A 462 24.61 -14.14 -4.74
N GLY A 463 24.11 -14.19 -5.98
CA GLY A 463 24.92 -14.25 -7.21
C GLY A 463 25.36 -15.67 -7.62
N TYR A 464 24.89 -16.70 -6.93
CA TYR A 464 25.13 -18.10 -7.29
C TYR A 464 23.92 -18.69 -8.04
N TYR A 465 24.19 -19.70 -8.84
CA TYR A 465 23.23 -20.45 -9.65
C TYR A 465 23.53 -21.94 -9.56
N TYR A 466 22.49 -22.76 -9.63
CA TYR A 466 22.57 -24.18 -9.97
C TYR A 466 22.51 -24.33 -11.48
N LEU A 467 23.28 -25.28 -12.04
CA LEU A 467 23.28 -25.58 -13.47
C LEU A 467 22.65 -26.96 -13.69
N VAL A 468 21.34 -26.94 -13.95
CA VAL A 468 20.47 -28.13 -14.00
C VAL A 468 20.48 -28.70 -15.43
N SER A 469 20.97 -29.92 -15.60
CA SER A 469 21.08 -30.58 -16.91
C SER A 469 19.72 -30.70 -17.60
N GLN A 470 19.69 -30.61 -18.93
CA GLN A 470 18.48 -30.85 -19.73
C GLN A 470 18.34 -32.30 -20.24
N LEU A 471 19.23 -33.19 -19.79
CA LEU A 471 19.06 -34.64 -19.90
C LEU A 471 17.93 -35.15 -18.97
N GLY A 472 17.35 -36.30 -19.33
CA GLY A 472 16.20 -36.87 -18.61
C GLY A 472 14.98 -35.93 -18.63
N ASP A 473 14.43 -35.66 -17.45
CA ASP A 473 13.29 -34.77 -17.21
C ASP A 473 13.64 -33.26 -17.22
N GLY A 474 14.92 -32.92 -17.37
CA GLY A 474 15.43 -31.54 -17.33
C GLY A 474 15.37 -30.85 -15.96
N ASN A 475 15.21 -31.62 -14.87
CA ASN A 475 15.09 -31.13 -13.49
C ASN A 475 15.83 -31.97 -12.44
N SER A 476 16.06 -33.27 -12.68
CA SER A 476 16.56 -34.23 -11.69
C SER A 476 18.06 -34.11 -11.36
N TYR A 477 18.89 -33.58 -12.27
CA TYR A 477 20.35 -33.57 -12.13
C TYR A 477 20.94 -32.18 -12.35
N ALA A 478 21.99 -31.84 -11.59
CA ALA A 478 22.74 -30.59 -11.72
C ALA A 478 24.26 -30.86 -11.68
N LEU A 479 25.04 -29.90 -12.18
CA LEU A 479 26.49 -29.90 -12.00
C LEU A 479 26.84 -29.91 -10.51
N ASP A 480 27.81 -30.74 -10.14
CA ASP A 480 28.21 -31.02 -8.76
C ASP A 480 29.74 -31.16 -8.68
N VAL A 481 30.36 -30.56 -7.65
CA VAL A 481 31.77 -30.81 -7.31
C VAL A 481 31.87 -32.13 -6.54
N ASN A 482 32.36 -33.18 -7.21
CA ASN A 482 32.36 -34.56 -6.72
C ASN A 482 32.83 -34.68 -5.26
N GLY A 483 31.97 -35.29 -4.44
CA GLY A 483 32.25 -35.55 -3.02
C GLY A 483 32.42 -34.29 -2.15
N LYS A 484 31.96 -33.11 -2.62
CA LYS A 484 32.07 -31.81 -1.93
C LYS A 484 33.50 -31.38 -1.61
N LYS A 485 34.47 -31.89 -2.37
CA LYS A 485 35.90 -31.60 -2.17
C LYS A 485 36.19 -30.13 -2.45
N THR A 486 37.14 -29.56 -1.72
CA THR A 486 37.64 -28.18 -1.93
C THR A 486 39.03 -28.14 -2.56
N THR A 487 39.61 -29.30 -2.85
CA THR A 487 40.92 -29.44 -3.50
C THR A 487 40.82 -29.15 -5.00
N ASP A 488 41.88 -28.56 -5.55
CA ASP A 488 42.09 -28.46 -6.99
C ASP A 488 42.15 -29.85 -7.64
N GLY A 489 41.61 -29.98 -8.86
CA GLY A 489 41.45 -31.25 -9.56
C GLY A 489 40.28 -32.10 -9.08
N ALA A 490 39.41 -31.60 -8.21
CA ALA A 490 38.16 -32.31 -7.90
C ALA A 490 37.22 -32.29 -9.11
N ASN A 491 36.68 -33.46 -9.46
CA ASN A 491 35.88 -33.65 -10.66
C ASN A 491 34.57 -32.85 -10.62
N ILE A 492 34.09 -32.43 -11.80
CA ILE A 492 32.72 -31.93 -11.96
C ILE A 492 31.89 -33.06 -12.57
N GLU A 493 30.77 -33.39 -11.93
CA GLU A 493 29.89 -34.49 -12.32
C GLU A 493 28.43 -34.00 -12.39
N LEU A 494 27.54 -34.82 -12.95
CA LEU A 494 26.13 -34.73 -12.63
C LEU A 494 25.83 -35.46 -11.33
N TYR A 495 25.05 -34.81 -10.47
CA TYR A 495 24.45 -35.46 -9.31
C TYR A 495 23.02 -35.00 -9.11
N THR A 496 22.25 -35.80 -8.35
CA THR A 496 20.86 -35.53 -7.99
C THR A 496 20.75 -34.12 -7.45
N PHE A 497 19.84 -33.31 -8.01
CA PHE A 497 19.71 -31.90 -7.69
C PHE A 497 19.21 -31.71 -6.26
N ASN A 498 20.15 -31.49 -5.33
CA ASN A 498 19.93 -31.46 -3.88
C ASN A 498 20.21 -30.09 -3.25
N LYS A 499 20.63 -29.11 -4.06
CA LYS A 499 20.83 -27.69 -3.69
C LYS A 499 21.99 -27.44 -2.71
N GLY A 500 22.91 -28.39 -2.56
CA GLY A 500 24.12 -28.20 -1.74
C GLY A 500 25.08 -27.12 -2.28
N ASP A 501 25.99 -26.63 -1.42
CA ASP A 501 27.03 -25.65 -1.80
C ASP A 501 28.00 -26.18 -2.87
N ASN A 502 28.14 -27.50 -3.00
CA ASN A 502 28.87 -28.16 -4.08
C ASN A 502 28.16 -28.13 -5.44
N GLN A 503 26.89 -27.69 -5.51
CA GLN A 503 26.11 -27.51 -6.74
C GLN A 503 25.92 -26.02 -7.12
N GLN A 504 26.50 -25.10 -6.35
CA GLN A 504 26.35 -23.65 -6.54
C GLN A 504 27.56 -23.05 -7.26
N PHE A 505 27.31 -22.31 -8.34
CA PHE A 505 28.32 -21.69 -9.19
C PHE A 505 28.05 -20.20 -9.39
N LYS A 506 29.09 -19.39 -9.50
CA LYS A 506 28.99 -17.93 -9.63
C LYS A 506 29.67 -17.42 -10.90
N PHE A 507 28.92 -16.65 -11.68
CA PHE A 507 29.39 -16.07 -12.93
C PHE A 507 30.17 -14.78 -12.71
N VAL A 508 31.37 -14.72 -13.28
CA VAL A 508 32.24 -13.54 -13.25
C VAL A 508 32.58 -13.16 -14.68
N LYS A 509 32.00 -12.07 -15.16
CA LYS A 509 32.18 -11.59 -16.53
C LYS A 509 33.53 -10.90 -16.68
N ASN A 510 34.29 -11.33 -17.67
CA ASN A 510 35.54 -10.74 -18.09
C ASN A 510 35.29 -9.61 -19.10
N ASN A 511 36.26 -8.71 -19.25
CA ASN A 511 36.17 -7.56 -20.17
C ASN A 511 36.01 -7.97 -21.64
N ASP A 512 36.40 -9.20 -22.00
CA ASP A 512 36.25 -9.80 -23.33
C ASP A 512 34.84 -10.40 -23.59
N GLY A 513 33.93 -10.33 -22.62
CA GLY A 513 32.57 -10.88 -22.69
C GLY A 513 32.45 -12.36 -22.32
N SER A 514 33.57 -13.06 -22.09
CA SER A 514 33.57 -14.41 -21.51
C SER A 514 33.29 -14.39 -20.00
N TYR A 515 33.04 -15.56 -19.42
CA TYR A 515 32.78 -15.73 -17.99
C TYR A 515 33.72 -16.76 -17.36
N GLY A 516 34.25 -16.43 -16.19
CA GLY A 516 34.69 -17.42 -15.21
C GLY A 516 33.48 -17.96 -14.44
N ILE A 517 33.50 -19.24 -14.09
CA ILE A 517 32.39 -19.94 -13.41
C ILE A 517 32.94 -20.49 -12.09
N LEU A 518 32.82 -19.70 -11.01
CA LEU A 518 33.47 -19.98 -9.72
C LEU A 518 32.67 -20.98 -8.88
N THR A 519 33.33 -21.86 -8.12
CA THR A 519 32.66 -22.86 -7.27
C THR A 519 32.37 -22.31 -5.86
N LYS A 520 31.13 -22.45 -5.40
CA LYS A 520 30.72 -21.97 -4.06
C LYS A 520 31.43 -22.71 -2.93
N ILE A 521 31.65 -24.01 -3.10
CA ILE A 521 32.28 -24.88 -2.09
C ILE A 521 33.70 -24.44 -1.72
N THR A 522 34.42 -23.77 -2.64
CA THR A 522 35.75 -23.18 -2.39
C THR A 522 35.70 -21.71 -1.95
N ASN A 523 34.50 -21.17 -1.74
CA ASN A 523 34.24 -19.73 -1.51
C ASN A 523 34.87 -18.84 -2.58
N ASP A 524 34.56 -19.14 -3.85
CA ASP A 524 35.00 -18.40 -5.04
C ASP A 524 36.51 -18.52 -5.35
N ALA A 525 37.26 -19.38 -4.66
CA ALA A 525 38.71 -19.54 -4.87
C ALA A 525 39.06 -20.37 -6.12
N SER A 526 38.18 -21.30 -6.52
CA SER A 526 38.33 -22.17 -7.69
C SER A 526 37.18 -21.97 -8.67
N ALA A 527 37.38 -22.38 -9.93
CA ALA A 527 36.43 -22.27 -11.03
C ALA A 527 36.35 -23.56 -11.84
N LEU A 528 35.34 -23.68 -12.71
CA LEU A 528 35.32 -24.69 -13.76
C LEU A 528 36.56 -24.51 -14.66
N ASP A 529 37.28 -25.60 -14.85
CA ASP A 529 38.59 -25.66 -15.50
C ASP A 529 38.60 -26.87 -16.44
N VAL A 530 38.91 -26.66 -17.72
CA VAL A 530 39.20 -27.76 -18.65
C VAL A 530 40.60 -28.27 -18.37
N ASN A 531 40.71 -29.53 -17.95
CA ASN A 531 41.95 -30.11 -17.44
C ASN A 531 43.08 -30.05 -18.47
N GLU A 532 44.30 -29.82 -17.98
CA GLU A 532 45.54 -29.65 -18.77
C GLU A 532 45.47 -28.59 -19.87
N GLN A 533 44.46 -27.70 -19.84
CA GLN A 533 44.14 -26.76 -20.92
C GLN A 533 43.93 -27.46 -22.28
N SER A 534 43.46 -28.72 -22.26
CA SER A 534 43.26 -29.52 -23.46
C SER A 534 42.24 -28.89 -24.41
N LYS A 535 42.46 -29.09 -25.72
CA LYS A 535 41.53 -28.66 -26.79
C LYS A 535 40.76 -29.82 -27.40
N ASN A 536 40.99 -31.04 -26.93
CA ASN A 536 40.35 -32.23 -27.47
C ASN A 536 38.93 -32.38 -26.94
N ALA A 537 38.02 -32.92 -27.75
CA ALA A 537 36.75 -33.44 -27.27
C ALA A 537 37.00 -34.64 -26.34
N GLY A 538 36.16 -34.79 -25.30
CA GLY A 538 36.36 -35.75 -24.22
C GLY A 538 37.34 -35.29 -23.13
N ALA A 539 37.86 -34.06 -23.20
CA ALA A 539 38.70 -33.55 -22.11
C ALA A 539 37.86 -33.20 -20.87
N ASN A 540 38.36 -33.64 -19.71
CA ASN A 540 37.64 -33.56 -18.44
C ASN A 540 37.47 -32.13 -17.91
N VAL A 541 36.35 -31.87 -17.23
CA VAL A 541 36.09 -30.60 -16.52
C VAL A 541 36.18 -30.82 -15.02
N GLN A 542 37.02 -30.03 -14.37
CA GLN A 542 37.32 -30.10 -12.94
C GLN A 542 37.09 -28.73 -12.29
N GLN A 543 37.11 -28.67 -10.95
CA GLN A 543 37.40 -27.39 -10.30
C GLN A 543 38.92 -27.19 -10.18
N TYR A 544 39.40 -25.98 -10.45
CA TYR A 544 40.78 -25.60 -10.19
C TYR A 544 40.85 -24.12 -9.79
N LYS A 545 41.83 -23.76 -8.96
CA LYS A 545 42.11 -22.39 -8.52
C LYS A 545 41.97 -21.37 -9.65
N TYR A 546 41.14 -20.36 -9.43
CA TYR A 546 40.83 -19.39 -10.47
C TYR A 546 42.05 -18.49 -10.75
N SER A 547 42.47 -18.50 -12.01
CA SER A 547 43.59 -17.72 -12.55
C SER A 547 43.18 -16.86 -13.75
N GLY A 548 41.99 -17.08 -14.31
CA GLY A 548 41.49 -16.38 -15.49
C GLY A 548 42.12 -16.88 -16.81
N GLY A 549 42.75 -18.06 -16.81
CA GLY A 549 43.26 -18.72 -18.01
C GLY A 549 42.17 -19.03 -19.04
N ALA A 550 42.53 -19.18 -20.31
CA ALA A 550 41.56 -19.40 -21.39
C ALA A 550 40.75 -20.70 -21.22
N ASN A 551 41.33 -21.71 -20.55
CA ASN A 551 40.66 -22.97 -20.19
C ASN A 551 39.65 -22.84 -19.03
N GLN A 552 39.64 -21.71 -18.31
CA GLN A 552 38.70 -21.36 -17.23
C GLN A 552 37.66 -20.31 -17.66
N LYS A 553 37.64 -19.95 -18.94
CA LYS A 553 36.75 -18.93 -19.53
C LYS A 553 35.75 -19.58 -20.48
N PHE A 554 34.49 -19.18 -20.37
CA PHE A 554 33.39 -19.70 -21.18
C PHE A 554 32.59 -18.57 -21.83
N ILE A 555 32.26 -18.72 -23.11
CA ILE A 555 31.19 -17.97 -23.77
C ILE A 555 29.87 -18.66 -23.42
N ILE A 556 28.88 -17.89 -22.99
CA ILE A 556 27.58 -18.41 -22.55
C ILE A 556 26.54 -18.04 -23.61
N GLU A 557 25.97 -19.04 -24.26
CA GLU A 557 25.04 -18.88 -25.38
C GLU A 557 23.65 -19.36 -24.95
N ALA A 558 22.66 -18.47 -25.03
CA ALA A 558 21.27 -18.81 -24.68
C ALA A 558 20.69 -19.74 -25.75
N VAL A 559 20.10 -20.86 -25.31
CA VAL A 559 19.35 -21.75 -26.19
C VAL A 559 17.99 -21.11 -26.45
N THR A 560 17.90 -20.35 -27.53
CA THR A 560 16.63 -19.87 -28.08
C THR A 560 15.94 -21.02 -28.79
N ALA A 561 14.63 -21.20 -28.56
CA ALA A 561 13.83 -22.09 -29.38
C ALA A 561 13.92 -21.66 -30.84
N GLN A 562 14.53 -22.50 -31.69
CA GLN A 562 14.65 -22.23 -33.11
C GLN A 562 13.25 -22.23 -33.72
N ALA A 563 12.87 -21.12 -34.35
CA ALA A 563 11.66 -21.09 -35.16
C ALA A 563 11.84 -22.08 -36.33
N ALA A 564 10.96 -23.07 -36.41
CA ALA A 564 10.84 -23.88 -37.61
C ALA A 564 10.29 -23.00 -38.73
N GLU A 565 11.05 -22.86 -39.82
CA GLU A 565 10.60 -22.17 -41.02
C GLU A 565 9.39 -22.87 -41.66
N PRO A 566 8.56 -22.14 -42.42
CA PRO A 566 7.38 -22.71 -43.06
C PRO A 566 7.77 -23.58 -44.26
N ALA A 567 7.86 -24.89 -44.06
CA ALA A 567 8.01 -25.87 -45.13
C ALA A 567 6.64 -26.39 -45.63
N THR A 568 6.54 -26.55 -46.95
CA THR A 568 5.30 -26.82 -47.70
C THR A 568 4.76 -28.25 -47.58
N THR A 569 3.47 -28.39 -47.87
CA THR A 569 2.69 -29.63 -48.01
C THR A 569 3.35 -30.76 -48.82
N ALA A 570 3.44 -31.96 -48.23
CA ALA A 570 3.25 -33.25 -48.90
C ALA A 570 3.06 -34.38 -47.85
N ALA A 571 2.29 -35.41 -48.18
CA ALA A 571 1.97 -36.53 -47.27
C ALA A 571 3.01 -37.67 -47.34
N PRO A 572 3.17 -38.48 -46.27
CA PRO A 572 3.76 -39.81 -46.34
C PRO A 572 2.73 -40.95 -46.21
N VAL A 573 3.09 -42.09 -46.78
CA VAL A 573 2.30 -43.33 -46.86
C VAL A 573 2.63 -44.28 -45.69
N VAL A 574 1.71 -45.21 -45.41
CA VAL A 574 1.74 -46.24 -44.36
C VAL A 574 2.80 -47.34 -44.59
N THR A 575 3.41 -47.85 -43.51
CA THR A 575 3.78 -49.27 -43.17
C THR A 575 4.87 -49.24 -42.08
N ASP A 576 4.97 -50.12 -41.07
CA ASP A 576 4.04 -51.16 -40.57
C ASP A 576 4.27 -51.41 -39.06
N ILE A 577 3.34 -52.13 -38.40
CA ILE A 577 3.21 -52.28 -36.93
C ILE A 577 3.96 -53.53 -36.39
N PRO A 578 4.27 -53.66 -35.07
CA PRO A 578 3.24 -54.00 -34.06
C PRO A 578 3.41 -53.31 -32.68
N VAL A 579 2.34 -52.66 -32.21
CA VAL A 579 2.16 -52.30 -30.79
C VAL A 579 0.97 -53.10 -30.27
N VAL A 580 1.17 -53.73 -29.11
CA VAL A 580 0.15 -54.55 -28.44
C VAL A 580 -1.04 -53.66 -28.05
N THR A 581 -2.25 -54.10 -28.41
CA THR A 581 -3.50 -53.42 -28.07
C THR A 581 -3.72 -53.39 -26.55
N GLN A 582 -3.84 -52.19 -25.99
CA GLN A 582 -4.72 -51.93 -24.86
C GLN A 582 -5.73 -50.86 -25.27
N ALA A 583 -7.00 -51.07 -24.88
CA ALA A 583 -8.11 -50.21 -25.24
C ALA A 583 -8.04 -48.85 -24.51
N PRO A 584 -8.79 -47.82 -24.96
CA PRO A 584 -8.97 -46.61 -24.18
C PRO A 584 -9.56 -46.96 -22.81
N PRO A 585 -9.16 -46.29 -21.71
CA PRO A 585 -9.79 -46.52 -20.42
C PRO A 585 -11.26 -46.09 -20.49
N THR A 586 -12.16 -47.07 -20.38
CA THR A 586 -13.59 -46.83 -20.16
C THR A 586 -13.74 -46.06 -18.86
N GLN A 587 -14.26 -44.84 -18.93
CA GLN A 587 -14.57 -44.03 -17.76
C GLN A 587 -15.65 -44.77 -16.95
N GLN A 588 -15.26 -45.29 -15.79
CA GLN A 588 -16.10 -46.18 -14.99
C GLN A 588 -17.19 -45.36 -14.30
N SER A 589 -18.47 -45.67 -14.55
CA SER A 589 -19.58 -44.96 -13.91
C SER A 589 -19.60 -45.22 -12.39
N ALA A 590 -20.02 -44.21 -11.62
CA ALA A 590 -20.25 -44.40 -10.19
C ALA A 590 -21.31 -45.48 -9.93
N THR A 591 -21.01 -46.41 -9.02
CA THR A 591 -21.93 -47.46 -8.57
C THR A 591 -22.73 -47.02 -7.34
N LEU A 592 -22.15 -46.16 -6.51
CA LEU A 592 -22.80 -45.50 -5.38
C LEU A 592 -22.13 -44.14 -5.15
N TRP A 593 -22.84 -43.05 -5.47
CA TRP A 593 -22.30 -41.69 -5.33
C TRP A 593 -21.99 -41.35 -3.87
N GLY A 594 -20.76 -40.94 -3.60
CA GLY A 594 -20.21 -40.63 -2.28
C GLY A 594 -19.38 -41.76 -1.65
N ASP A 595 -19.55 -43.02 -2.06
CA ASP A 595 -18.83 -44.18 -1.50
C ASP A 595 -17.42 -44.30 -2.11
N THR A 596 -16.53 -43.41 -1.66
CA THR A 596 -15.15 -43.26 -2.14
C THR A 596 -14.29 -44.45 -1.72
N ASN A 597 -14.55 -45.02 -0.55
CA ASN A 597 -13.79 -46.16 -0.03
C ASN A 597 -14.31 -47.52 -0.56
N CYS A 598 -15.48 -47.52 -1.22
CA CYS A 598 -16.16 -48.68 -1.81
C CYS A 598 -16.64 -49.74 -0.79
N ASN A 599 -17.10 -49.31 0.40
CA ASN A 599 -17.63 -50.20 1.44
C ASN A 599 -19.15 -50.46 1.34
N GLY A 600 -19.86 -49.77 0.44
CA GLY A 600 -21.31 -49.87 0.26
C GLY A 600 -22.14 -48.91 1.13
N THR A 601 -21.50 -47.99 1.84
CA THR A 601 -22.13 -46.93 2.64
C THR A 601 -21.45 -45.59 2.37
N VAL A 602 -22.19 -44.48 2.49
CA VAL A 602 -21.64 -43.13 2.30
C VAL A 602 -21.55 -42.46 3.67
N ASP A 603 -20.34 -42.41 4.23
CA ASP A 603 -20.11 -41.85 5.56
C ASP A 603 -18.91 -40.88 5.61
N MET A 604 -18.62 -40.36 6.80
CA MET A 604 -17.57 -39.35 6.99
C MET A 604 -16.16 -39.88 6.66
N SER A 605 -15.95 -41.19 6.65
CA SER A 605 -14.68 -41.82 6.27
C SER A 605 -14.37 -41.68 4.78
N ASP A 606 -15.38 -41.58 3.91
CA ASP A 606 -15.22 -41.31 2.48
C ASP A 606 -14.64 -39.92 2.22
N ALA A 607 -15.25 -38.89 2.82
CA ALA A 607 -14.75 -37.53 2.76
C ALA A 607 -13.33 -37.41 3.34
N VAL A 608 -13.05 -38.14 4.44
CA VAL A 608 -11.71 -38.19 5.03
C VAL A 608 -10.71 -38.89 4.12
N LEU A 609 -11.09 -39.95 3.40
CA LEU A 609 -10.21 -40.63 2.44
C LEU A 609 -9.85 -39.73 1.24
N ILE A 610 -10.80 -38.94 0.72
CA ILE A 610 -10.51 -37.91 -0.30
C ILE A 610 -9.48 -36.91 0.24
N MET A 611 -9.73 -36.31 1.41
CA MET A 611 -8.81 -35.32 2.01
C MET A 611 -7.41 -35.90 2.30
N GLN A 612 -7.32 -37.16 2.73
CA GLN A 612 -6.05 -37.85 2.99
C GLN A 612 -5.29 -38.15 1.69
N THR A 613 -5.99 -38.61 0.64
CA THR A 613 -5.41 -38.90 -0.68
C THR A 613 -4.90 -37.63 -1.35
N LEU A 614 -5.65 -36.52 -1.30
CA LEU A 614 -5.20 -35.24 -1.85
C LEU A 614 -4.02 -34.63 -1.06
N SER A 615 -3.94 -34.88 0.24
CA SER A 615 -2.86 -34.39 1.09
C SER A 615 -1.59 -35.24 1.01
N ASN A 616 -1.70 -36.55 0.74
CA ASN A 616 -0.56 -37.46 0.65
C ASN A 616 -0.88 -38.70 -0.23
N PRO A 617 -0.89 -38.54 -1.57
CA PRO A 617 -1.31 -39.60 -2.50
C PRO A 617 -0.33 -40.78 -2.58
N SER A 618 0.90 -40.64 -2.07
CA SER A 618 1.86 -41.75 -1.98
C SER A 618 1.61 -42.68 -0.78
N LYS A 619 0.77 -42.26 0.18
CA LYS A 619 0.42 -43.02 1.37
C LYS A 619 -1.03 -43.51 1.40
N PHE A 620 -1.94 -42.74 0.81
CA PHE A 620 -3.37 -43.05 0.79
C PHE A 620 -3.84 -43.14 -0.67
N SER A 621 -4.34 -44.31 -1.07
CA SER A 621 -4.74 -44.61 -2.43
C SER A 621 -6.24 -44.93 -2.52
N VAL A 622 -6.94 -44.30 -3.45
CA VAL A 622 -8.31 -44.66 -3.84
C VAL A 622 -8.28 -45.60 -5.06
N THR A 623 -9.28 -46.48 -5.20
CA THR A 623 -9.47 -47.31 -6.40
C THR A 623 -10.03 -46.48 -7.57
N ASP A 624 -10.08 -47.02 -8.79
CA ASP A 624 -10.72 -46.32 -9.91
C ASP A 624 -12.24 -46.17 -9.71
N GLN A 625 -12.90 -47.19 -9.16
CA GLN A 625 -14.32 -47.10 -8.78
C GLN A 625 -14.54 -46.08 -7.64
N GLY A 626 -13.63 -46.01 -6.66
CA GLY A 626 -13.70 -45.03 -5.58
C GLY A 626 -13.48 -43.60 -6.06
N ARG A 627 -12.63 -43.40 -7.09
CA ARG A 627 -12.50 -42.11 -7.79
C ARG A 627 -13.81 -41.73 -8.48
N ALA A 628 -14.44 -42.66 -9.19
CA ALA A 628 -15.72 -42.42 -9.85
C ALA A 628 -16.87 -42.15 -8.85
N ASN A 629 -16.95 -42.92 -7.77
CA ASN A 629 -17.97 -42.76 -6.73
C ASN A 629 -17.80 -41.44 -5.96
N GLY A 630 -16.55 -41.05 -5.68
CA GLY A 630 -16.24 -39.85 -4.91
C GLY A 630 -16.24 -38.54 -5.72
N ASP A 631 -16.30 -38.57 -7.06
CA ASP A 631 -16.33 -37.38 -7.93
C ASP A 631 -17.77 -36.83 -8.04
N VAL A 632 -18.21 -36.18 -6.96
CA VAL A 632 -19.59 -35.77 -6.68
C VAL A 632 -19.84 -34.26 -6.76
N SER A 633 -18.80 -33.46 -6.98
CA SER A 633 -18.85 -31.99 -7.07
C SER A 633 -18.25 -31.54 -8.40
N GLU A 634 -19.12 -31.18 -9.35
CA GLU A 634 -18.80 -30.94 -10.76
C GLU A 634 -18.29 -32.19 -11.49
N SER A 635 -19.04 -33.29 -11.31
CA SER A 635 -18.67 -34.65 -11.73
C SER A 635 -18.02 -34.75 -13.11
N GLY A 636 -16.84 -35.35 -13.16
CA GLY A 636 -15.99 -35.47 -14.35
C GLY A 636 -14.71 -34.61 -14.31
N ASN A 637 -14.52 -33.80 -13.25
CA ASN A 637 -13.29 -33.07 -12.98
C ASN A 637 -12.25 -33.90 -12.17
N GLY A 638 -12.66 -35.02 -11.57
CA GLY A 638 -11.86 -35.88 -10.70
C GLY A 638 -11.73 -35.34 -9.27
N LEU A 639 -11.48 -36.24 -8.30
CA LEU A 639 -11.52 -35.94 -6.86
C LEU A 639 -10.83 -34.62 -6.45
N THR A 640 -11.59 -33.74 -5.80
CA THR A 640 -11.17 -32.47 -5.23
C THR A 640 -11.56 -32.36 -3.75
N ASN A 641 -11.18 -31.26 -3.08
CA ASN A 641 -11.68 -30.97 -1.73
C ASN A 641 -13.18 -30.56 -1.71
N ALA A 642 -13.76 -30.16 -2.84
CA ALA A 642 -15.19 -29.86 -2.93
C ALA A 642 -16.05 -31.13 -2.85
N ASP A 643 -15.53 -32.26 -3.34
CA ASP A 643 -16.16 -33.57 -3.25
C ASP A 643 -16.25 -34.08 -1.81
N ALA A 644 -15.15 -33.97 -1.06
CA ALA A 644 -15.12 -34.27 0.37
C ALA A 644 -16.15 -33.42 1.13
N LEU A 645 -16.32 -32.16 0.74
CA LEU A 645 -17.32 -31.25 1.31
C LEU A 645 -18.76 -31.63 0.90
N ALA A 646 -18.99 -32.09 -0.33
CA ALA A 646 -20.30 -32.58 -0.77
C ALA A 646 -20.70 -33.85 -0.01
N ILE A 647 -19.80 -34.81 0.17
CA ILE A 647 -20.02 -36.00 1.01
C ILE A 647 -20.28 -35.58 2.47
N GLN A 648 -19.50 -34.65 3.03
CA GLN A 648 -19.75 -34.09 4.37
C GLN A 648 -21.17 -33.53 4.50
N LYS A 649 -21.64 -32.72 3.53
CA LYS A 649 -23.01 -32.18 3.52
C LYS A 649 -24.05 -33.30 3.45
N TYR A 650 -23.82 -34.34 2.66
CA TYR A 650 -24.73 -35.47 2.52
C TYR A 650 -24.86 -36.25 3.84
N CYS A 651 -23.73 -36.61 4.47
CA CYS A 651 -23.71 -37.30 5.77
C CYS A 651 -24.29 -36.44 6.92
N LEU A 652 -24.26 -35.11 6.78
CA LEU A 652 -24.89 -34.16 7.72
C LEU A 652 -26.36 -33.85 7.39
N GLY A 653 -26.93 -34.44 6.32
CA GLY A 653 -28.30 -34.17 5.87
C GLY A 653 -28.54 -32.77 5.30
N VAL A 654 -27.47 -32.02 5.01
CA VAL A 654 -27.51 -30.66 4.41
C VAL A 654 -27.88 -30.75 2.91
N ILE A 655 -27.52 -31.84 2.25
CA ILE A 655 -28.03 -32.23 0.93
C ILE A 655 -28.59 -33.65 1.01
N SER A 656 -29.63 -33.95 0.23
CA SER A 656 -30.36 -35.22 0.29
C SER A 656 -29.92 -36.27 -0.73
N ASN A 657 -29.10 -35.88 -1.72
CA ASN A 657 -28.62 -36.75 -2.80
C ASN A 657 -27.20 -36.34 -3.23
N LEU A 658 -26.48 -37.27 -3.85
CA LEU A 658 -25.22 -37.03 -4.58
C LEU A 658 -25.38 -37.57 -6.02
N PRO A 659 -24.70 -36.99 -7.03
CA PRO A 659 -23.78 -35.86 -6.96
C PRO A 659 -24.48 -34.51 -6.79
N GLU A 660 -23.75 -33.50 -6.30
CA GLU A 660 -24.28 -32.16 -6.00
C GLU A 660 -24.44 -31.30 -7.28
N SER A 661 -23.74 -31.64 -8.37
CA SER A 661 -23.92 -31.04 -9.70
C SER A 661 -23.53 -32.00 -10.84
N TYR A 662 -24.17 -31.83 -12.00
CA TYR A 662 -23.97 -32.63 -13.21
C TYR A 662 -23.62 -31.70 -14.38
N SER A 663 -22.49 -31.89 -15.06
CA SER A 663 -22.16 -31.11 -16.26
C SER A 663 -22.70 -31.83 -17.50
N ALA A 664 -23.61 -31.19 -18.23
CA ALA A 664 -24.29 -31.80 -19.38
C ALA A 664 -23.97 -31.08 -20.68
N GLN A 665 -23.25 -31.76 -21.58
CA GLN A 665 -23.22 -31.44 -23.00
C GLN A 665 -23.40 -32.72 -23.84
N GLN A 666 -24.63 -33.02 -24.28
CA GLN A 666 -24.98 -33.07 -25.71
C GLN A 666 -26.45 -33.46 -26.00
N GLN A 667 -27.04 -32.73 -26.95
CA GLN A 667 -28.13 -33.09 -27.90
C GLN A 667 -29.64 -33.09 -27.54
N THR A 668 -30.31 -32.08 -28.13
CA THR A 668 -31.59 -32.13 -28.90
C THR A 668 -32.97 -32.00 -28.18
N GLN A 669 -33.99 -31.63 -28.97
CA GLN A 669 -35.18 -30.82 -28.62
C GLN A 669 -36.47 -31.39 -29.31
N PRO A 670 -37.64 -30.71 -29.25
CA PRO A 670 -38.81 -30.77 -28.33
C PRO A 670 -39.96 -31.68 -28.89
N PRO A 671 -41.31 -31.51 -28.66
CA PRO A 671 -42.11 -30.70 -27.70
C PRO A 671 -43.30 -31.47 -27.00
N ALA A 672 -43.99 -30.83 -26.02
CA ALA A 672 -45.46 -30.62 -25.98
C ALA A 672 -46.07 -30.32 -24.57
N THR A 673 -46.87 -29.24 -24.49
CA THR A 673 -48.05 -28.96 -23.62
C THR A 673 -48.25 -29.72 -22.29
N SER A 674 -48.38 -29.06 -21.13
CA SER A 674 -49.63 -28.40 -20.70
C SER A 674 -49.51 -27.71 -19.31
N ALA A 675 -50.45 -26.83 -18.97
CA ALA A 675 -50.68 -26.23 -17.65
C ALA A 675 -52.20 -26.36 -17.31
N PRO A 676 -52.73 -26.03 -16.11
CA PRO A 676 -52.09 -25.52 -14.88
C PRO A 676 -52.52 -26.21 -13.55
N ALA A 677 -51.82 -25.94 -12.43
CA ALA A 677 -52.39 -25.82 -11.07
C ALA A 677 -51.33 -25.39 -10.02
N ALA A 678 -51.68 -24.49 -9.10
CA ALA A 678 -50.96 -24.25 -7.83
C ALA A 678 -51.38 -25.34 -6.79
N THR A 679 -50.76 -25.60 -5.64
CA THR A 679 -49.81 -24.92 -4.72
C THR A 679 -49.17 -26.08 -3.90
N VAL A 680 -48.01 -26.05 -3.21
CA VAL A 680 -47.56 -25.21 -2.08
C VAL A 680 -46.02 -25.34 -2.00
N THR A 681 -45.33 -24.24 -1.72
CA THR A 681 -43.89 -24.25 -1.39
C THR A 681 -43.72 -24.39 0.13
N GLU A 682 -42.93 -25.35 0.60
CA GLU A 682 -42.38 -25.30 1.97
C GLU A 682 -40.96 -24.74 1.92
N ALA A 683 -40.68 -23.77 2.80
CA ALA A 683 -39.55 -22.86 2.64
C ALA A 683 -38.30 -23.29 3.41
N ALA A 684 -37.14 -22.89 2.89
CA ALA A 684 -35.90 -22.86 3.66
C ALA A 684 -36.02 -21.94 4.90
N PRO A 685 -35.25 -22.18 5.99
CA PRO A 685 -35.40 -21.44 7.24
C PRO A 685 -35.14 -19.94 7.07
N VAL A 686 -36.06 -19.14 7.60
CA VAL A 686 -36.03 -17.67 7.53
C VAL A 686 -35.13 -17.11 8.64
N LEU A 687 -34.14 -16.28 8.27
CA LEU A 687 -33.51 -15.36 9.21
C LEU A 687 -34.49 -14.19 9.44
N GLU A 688 -35.07 -14.09 10.63
CA GLU A 688 -36.05 -13.03 10.94
C GLU A 688 -35.46 -11.63 10.69
N ASN A 689 -36.26 -10.77 10.04
CA ASN A 689 -35.95 -9.36 9.77
C ASN A 689 -34.74 -9.08 8.86
N VAL A 690 -34.25 -10.06 8.09
CA VAL A 690 -33.27 -9.86 7.01
C VAL A 690 -33.98 -9.84 5.66
N TYR A 691 -33.68 -8.84 4.84
CA TYR A 691 -34.21 -8.66 3.48
C TYR A 691 -33.03 -8.60 2.50
N PHE A 692 -33.01 -9.42 1.44
CA PHE A 692 -31.94 -9.37 0.42
C PHE A 692 -32.25 -8.33 -0.67
N ALA A 693 -31.25 -7.57 -1.10
CA ALA A 693 -31.41 -6.52 -2.10
C ALA A 693 -31.86 -7.08 -3.47
N SER A 694 -31.39 -8.27 -3.83
CA SER A 694 -31.73 -8.97 -5.08
C SER A 694 -33.23 -9.22 -5.26
N ASP A 695 -33.96 -9.29 -4.14
CA ASP A 695 -35.38 -9.65 -4.10
C ASP A 695 -36.28 -8.39 -4.09
N MET A 696 -35.67 -7.20 -4.07
CA MET A 696 -36.36 -5.91 -3.99
C MET A 696 -36.63 -5.32 -5.38
N LYS A 697 -37.46 -4.27 -5.41
CA LYS A 697 -37.75 -3.53 -6.64
C LYS A 697 -36.60 -2.58 -6.97
N ILE A 698 -35.94 -2.82 -8.10
CA ILE A 698 -34.79 -2.05 -8.58
C ILE A 698 -35.24 -1.06 -9.68
N THR A 699 -34.57 0.08 -9.80
CA THR A 699 -34.73 1.05 -10.88
C THR A 699 -33.34 1.52 -11.30
N ASN A 700 -32.98 1.34 -12.58
CA ASN A 700 -31.66 1.63 -13.13
C ASN A 700 -30.53 0.96 -12.32
N GLY A 701 -30.43 -0.36 -12.46
CA GLY A 701 -29.49 -1.25 -11.78
C GLY A 701 -29.86 -2.72 -11.99
N ALA A 702 -29.00 -3.63 -11.54
CA ALA A 702 -29.19 -5.07 -11.69
C ALA A 702 -28.61 -5.87 -10.50
N PRO A 703 -29.15 -7.07 -10.20
CA PRO A 703 -28.47 -8.03 -9.35
C PRO A 703 -27.20 -8.59 -10.01
N GLU A 704 -26.11 -8.74 -9.24
CA GLU A 704 -24.80 -9.25 -9.67
C GLU A 704 -24.17 -10.16 -8.60
N ASP A 705 -23.22 -11.01 -9.01
CA ASP A 705 -22.46 -11.97 -8.17
C ASP A 705 -20.93 -11.85 -8.35
N THR A 706 -20.49 -10.79 -9.06
CA THR A 706 -19.13 -10.61 -9.57
C THR A 706 -18.14 -10.25 -8.45
N ASN A 707 -18.45 -9.22 -7.67
CA ASN A 707 -17.69 -8.84 -6.47
C ASN A 707 -17.96 -9.86 -5.35
N LYS A 708 -16.93 -10.44 -4.72
CA LYS A 708 -17.10 -11.44 -3.66
C LYS A 708 -17.41 -10.81 -2.29
N GLY A 709 -17.91 -11.62 -1.36
CA GLY A 709 -18.12 -11.23 0.05
C GLY A 709 -19.52 -10.75 0.43
N PHE A 710 -20.47 -10.70 -0.52
CA PHE A 710 -21.90 -10.47 -0.23
C PHE A 710 -22.57 -11.73 0.34
N THR A 711 -23.82 -11.59 0.76
CA THR A 711 -24.64 -12.61 1.40
C THR A 711 -25.77 -13.05 0.47
N GLY A 712 -26.27 -14.28 0.63
CA GLY A 712 -27.35 -14.78 -0.24
C GLY A 712 -26.86 -15.07 -1.67
N LYS A 713 -27.67 -14.76 -2.68
CA LYS A 713 -27.46 -15.18 -4.07
C LYS A 713 -26.76 -14.14 -4.94
N SER A 714 -27.03 -12.87 -4.71
CA SER A 714 -26.49 -11.72 -5.45
C SER A 714 -26.71 -10.44 -4.65
N TYR A 715 -25.87 -9.44 -4.90
CA TYR A 715 -26.07 -8.07 -4.44
C TYR A 715 -26.67 -7.23 -5.59
N VAL A 716 -27.21 -6.05 -5.30
CA VAL A 716 -27.66 -5.09 -6.32
C VAL A 716 -26.56 -4.07 -6.61
N ASN A 717 -26.16 -3.97 -7.88
CA ASN A 717 -25.41 -2.85 -8.43
C ASN A 717 -26.41 -1.81 -8.97
N LEU A 718 -26.27 -0.54 -8.56
CA LEU A 718 -27.10 0.56 -9.08
C LEU A 718 -26.31 1.35 -10.13
N ASP A 719 -26.95 1.64 -11.27
CA ASP A 719 -26.32 2.38 -12.36
C ASP A 719 -25.79 3.74 -11.88
N ASN A 720 -24.68 4.21 -12.46
CA ASN A 720 -24.08 5.50 -12.11
C ASN A 720 -24.93 6.67 -12.66
N ASN A 721 -26.05 7.00 -12.01
CA ASN A 721 -26.87 8.19 -12.25
C ASN A 721 -27.74 8.56 -11.03
N ASN A 722 -28.29 9.78 -11.02
CA ASN A 722 -29.09 10.34 -9.91
C ASN A 722 -30.59 9.96 -9.94
N THR A 723 -30.96 8.93 -10.70
CA THR A 723 -32.33 8.37 -10.74
C THR A 723 -32.36 6.90 -10.34
N SER A 724 -31.21 6.24 -10.25
CA SER A 724 -31.08 4.86 -9.78
C SER A 724 -31.58 4.71 -8.36
N ALA A 725 -32.37 3.66 -8.12
CA ALA A 725 -33.05 3.44 -6.86
C ALA A 725 -33.27 1.97 -6.56
N ILE A 726 -33.41 1.67 -5.26
CA ILE A 726 -33.94 0.41 -4.74
C ILE A 726 -35.11 0.74 -3.82
N GLU A 727 -36.20 -0.03 -3.90
CA GLU A 727 -37.38 0.10 -3.05
C GLU A 727 -37.58 -1.18 -2.25
N TRP A 728 -37.23 -1.11 -0.96
CA TRP A 728 -37.35 -2.21 -0.01
C TRP A 728 -38.78 -2.31 0.50
N THR A 729 -39.33 -3.53 0.55
CA THR A 729 -40.60 -3.80 1.23
C THR A 729 -40.31 -4.58 2.52
N VAL A 730 -40.57 -3.96 3.67
CA VAL A 730 -40.24 -4.53 5.00
C VAL A 730 -41.47 -4.62 5.89
N ASN A 731 -41.55 -5.65 6.74
CA ASN A 731 -42.64 -5.82 7.69
C ASN A 731 -42.20 -5.46 9.11
N ALA A 732 -42.88 -4.51 9.75
CA ALA A 732 -42.61 -4.10 11.13
C ALA A 732 -43.67 -4.70 12.08
N PRO A 733 -43.30 -5.53 13.07
CA PRO A 733 -44.26 -6.16 14.00
C PRO A 733 -45.14 -5.18 14.78
N GLN A 734 -44.63 -3.97 15.06
CA GLN A 734 -45.39 -2.88 15.68
C GLN A 734 -44.95 -1.52 15.12
N ALA A 735 -45.75 -0.47 15.36
CA ALA A 735 -45.36 0.87 14.98
C ALA A 735 -44.25 1.39 15.92
N GLY A 736 -43.23 2.05 15.37
CA GLY A 736 -42.10 2.54 16.16
C GLY A 736 -40.93 3.02 15.30
N ASN A 737 -39.83 3.35 15.98
CA ASN A 737 -38.57 3.69 15.30
C ASN A 737 -37.78 2.39 15.09
N TYR A 738 -37.28 2.19 13.88
CA TYR A 738 -36.47 1.01 13.53
C TYR A 738 -35.10 1.45 13.03
N LEU A 739 -34.04 0.85 13.56
CA LEU A 739 -32.72 0.90 12.97
C LEU A 739 -32.74 0.02 11.71
N CYS A 740 -32.63 0.67 10.55
CA CYS A 740 -32.52 0.04 9.25
C CYS A 740 -31.05 -0.03 8.88
N THR A 741 -30.45 -1.22 8.93
CA THR A 741 -29.03 -1.45 8.71
C THR A 741 -28.81 -2.08 7.36
N PHE A 742 -28.08 -1.40 6.47
CA PHE A 742 -27.76 -1.88 5.12
C PHE A 742 -26.34 -2.43 5.09
N ASN A 743 -26.14 -3.65 4.59
CA ASN A 743 -24.80 -4.13 4.25
C ASN A 743 -24.46 -3.65 2.83
N ILE A 744 -23.40 -2.86 2.72
CA ILE A 744 -23.01 -2.20 1.47
C ILE A 744 -21.55 -2.41 1.12
N ALA A 745 -21.22 -2.30 -0.16
CA ALA A 745 -19.85 -2.13 -0.64
C ALA A 745 -19.76 -0.91 -1.56
N ASN A 746 -18.73 -0.11 -1.37
CA ASN A 746 -18.41 1.03 -2.21
C ASN A 746 -16.89 1.10 -2.36
N GLY A 747 -16.34 0.41 -3.35
CA GLY A 747 -14.93 0.56 -3.72
C GLY A 747 -14.67 1.79 -4.62
N GLY A 748 -15.58 2.76 -4.68
CA GLY A 748 -15.36 4.05 -5.31
C GLY A 748 -14.50 4.96 -4.43
N ALA A 749 -13.95 6.04 -4.99
CA ALA A 749 -13.23 7.05 -4.21
C ALA A 749 -14.18 8.01 -3.46
N ASP A 750 -15.37 8.22 -4.02
CA ASP A 750 -16.38 9.16 -3.54
C ASP A 750 -17.49 8.48 -2.71
N ASN A 751 -18.13 9.29 -1.86
CA ASN A 751 -19.36 8.91 -1.17
C ASN A 751 -20.48 8.65 -2.18
N ARG A 752 -21.36 7.71 -1.88
CA ARG A 752 -22.60 7.45 -2.64
C ARG A 752 -23.79 7.97 -1.81
N PRO A 753 -24.17 9.26 -1.94
CA PRO A 753 -25.30 9.82 -1.20
C PRO A 753 -26.62 9.28 -1.73
N MET A 754 -27.49 8.82 -0.83
CA MET A 754 -28.82 8.31 -1.14
C MET A 754 -29.89 9.11 -0.39
N LYS A 755 -30.91 9.54 -1.13
CA LYS A 755 -32.17 10.04 -0.60
C LYS A 755 -33.02 8.85 -0.16
N ILE A 756 -33.47 8.82 1.09
CA ILE A 756 -34.29 7.74 1.65
C ILE A 756 -35.69 8.27 1.95
N GLU A 757 -36.73 7.60 1.45
CA GLU A 757 -38.15 7.93 1.63
C GLU A 757 -38.89 6.74 2.23
N VAL A 758 -39.77 7.00 3.20
CA VAL A 758 -40.56 5.94 3.87
C VAL A 758 -42.03 6.09 3.54
N ASN A 759 -42.67 5.01 3.08
CA ASN A 759 -44.10 4.93 2.78
C ASN A 759 -44.63 6.02 1.83
N GLY A 760 -43.79 6.51 0.91
CA GLY A 760 -44.13 7.63 0.02
C GLY A 760 -44.42 8.95 0.75
N GLY A 761 -43.90 9.12 1.97
CA GLY A 761 -44.04 10.34 2.76
C GLY A 761 -43.36 11.55 2.10
N LYS A 762 -43.75 12.75 2.57
CA LYS A 762 -43.11 14.02 2.16
C LYS A 762 -41.73 14.20 2.81
N ASP A 763 -41.56 13.62 3.98
CA ASP A 763 -40.31 13.60 4.72
C ASP A 763 -39.35 12.59 4.09
N TYR A 764 -38.09 12.99 3.95
CA TYR A 764 -37.02 12.13 3.46
C TYR A 764 -35.75 12.37 4.25
N TRP A 765 -34.83 11.43 4.17
CA TRP A 765 -33.52 11.48 4.81
C TRP A 765 -32.42 11.47 3.74
N MET A 766 -31.25 11.97 4.10
CA MET A 766 -30.05 11.85 3.28
C MET A 766 -29.04 10.99 4.04
N GLN A 767 -28.57 9.92 3.40
CA GLN A 767 -27.54 9.03 3.92
C GLN A 767 -26.37 8.95 2.95
N ASP A 768 -25.19 9.33 3.42
CA ASP A 768 -23.94 9.08 2.69
C ASP A 768 -23.50 7.64 2.96
N PHE A 769 -23.21 6.89 1.90
CA PHE A 769 -22.48 5.63 1.98
C PHE A 769 -21.03 5.85 1.55
N LEU A 770 -20.11 5.91 2.52
CA LEU A 770 -18.68 6.07 2.26
C LEU A 770 -18.11 4.97 1.39
N THR A 771 -16.92 5.25 0.85
CA THR A 771 -16.02 4.21 0.38
C THR A 771 -15.74 3.17 1.48
N THR A 772 -15.99 1.90 1.19
CA THR A 772 -15.48 0.76 1.96
C THR A 772 -14.04 0.42 1.58
N GLY A 773 -13.51 1.05 0.53
CA GLY A 773 -12.15 0.92 0.01
C GLY A 773 -11.97 -0.17 -1.04
N ASP A 774 -12.90 -1.12 -1.14
CA ASP A 774 -12.93 -2.20 -2.14
C ASP A 774 -14.37 -2.68 -2.36
N TRP A 775 -14.72 -3.10 -3.58
CA TRP A 775 -16.06 -3.61 -3.89
C TRP A 775 -16.33 -5.01 -3.34
N THR A 776 -15.29 -5.73 -2.93
CA THR A 776 -15.38 -6.99 -2.18
C THR A 776 -15.38 -6.80 -0.65
N LYS A 777 -15.23 -5.55 -0.18
CA LYS A 777 -15.27 -5.19 1.24
C LYS A 777 -16.63 -4.64 1.60
N TRP A 778 -17.41 -5.49 2.26
CA TRP A 778 -18.75 -5.21 2.72
C TRP A 778 -18.75 -4.70 4.16
N GLU A 779 -19.53 -3.65 4.42
CA GLU A 779 -19.72 -3.09 5.75
C GLU A 779 -21.17 -2.67 5.97
N GLU A 780 -21.66 -2.88 7.20
CA GLU A 780 -22.97 -2.41 7.61
C GLU A 780 -22.98 -0.88 7.87
N ARG A 781 -24.10 -0.23 7.53
CA ARG A 781 -24.39 1.19 7.82
C ARG A 781 -25.87 1.36 8.20
N GLY A 782 -26.12 2.01 9.34
CA GLY A 782 -27.46 2.13 9.92
C GLY A 782 -28.09 3.52 9.82
N ILE A 783 -29.41 3.58 9.59
CA ILE A 783 -30.23 4.79 9.76
C ILE A 783 -31.54 4.46 10.49
N VAL A 784 -31.98 5.32 11.41
CA VAL A 784 -33.21 5.10 12.19
C VAL A 784 -34.40 5.75 11.49
N LEU A 785 -35.40 4.96 11.13
CA LEU A 785 -36.57 5.36 10.36
C LEU A 785 -37.88 5.07 11.12
N PRO A 786 -38.93 5.90 10.97
CA PRO A 786 -40.24 5.64 11.56
C PRO A 786 -41.04 4.65 10.71
N LEU A 787 -41.32 3.45 11.24
CA LEU A 787 -42.14 2.44 10.56
C LEU A 787 -43.52 2.30 11.22
N LYS A 788 -44.54 2.04 10.40
CA LYS A 788 -45.89 1.69 10.84
C LYS A 788 -45.97 0.18 11.06
N GLN A 789 -46.88 -0.29 11.91
CA GLN A 789 -47.16 -1.72 12.02
C GLN A 789 -47.58 -2.30 10.65
N GLY A 790 -47.04 -3.47 10.29
CA GLY A 790 -47.27 -4.14 9.02
C GLY A 790 -46.24 -3.77 7.94
N SER A 791 -46.67 -3.84 6.68
CA SER A 791 -45.80 -3.58 5.52
C SER A 791 -45.46 -2.10 5.37
N ASN A 792 -44.18 -1.81 5.12
CA ASN A 792 -43.63 -0.49 4.85
C ASN A 792 -42.78 -0.51 3.57
N SER A 793 -42.82 0.57 2.79
CA SER A 793 -41.85 0.83 1.72
C SER A 793 -40.72 1.72 2.24
N ILE A 794 -39.46 1.36 1.96
CA ILE A 794 -38.28 2.20 2.17
C ILE A 794 -37.56 2.34 0.83
N LYS A 795 -37.73 3.48 0.18
CA LYS A 795 -37.12 3.77 -1.12
C LYS A 795 -35.82 4.54 -0.95
N MET A 796 -34.73 4.02 -1.49
CA MET A 796 -33.43 4.70 -1.56
C MET A 796 -33.18 5.10 -3.01
N THR A 797 -33.03 6.41 -3.29
CA THR A 797 -32.72 6.96 -4.63
C THR A 797 -31.36 7.65 -4.59
N SER A 798 -30.50 7.46 -5.58
CA SER A 798 -29.20 8.16 -5.61
C SER A 798 -29.38 9.67 -5.73
N ALA A 799 -28.62 10.41 -4.93
CA ALA A 799 -28.54 11.85 -5.00
C ALA A 799 -27.28 12.35 -5.77
N SER A 800 -26.56 11.45 -6.45
CA SER A 800 -25.37 11.81 -7.23
C SER A 800 -25.39 11.23 -8.64
N ALA A 801 -24.71 11.90 -9.57
CA ALA A 801 -24.46 11.34 -10.90
C ALA A 801 -23.59 10.07 -10.87
N GLN A 802 -23.03 9.72 -9.71
CA GLN A 802 -22.25 8.49 -9.52
C GLN A 802 -23.13 7.29 -9.12
N GLY A 803 -24.44 7.41 -8.91
CA GLY A 803 -25.28 6.27 -8.51
C GLY A 803 -25.21 5.93 -7.01
N GLY A 804 -25.60 4.70 -6.65
CA GLY A 804 -25.61 4.22 -5.26
C GLY A 804 -24.37 3.37 -4.90
N PRO A 805 -24.26 2.86 -3.67
CA PRO A 805 -23.34 1.78 -3.36
C PRO A 805 -23.88 0.44 -3.91
N ASN A 806 -23.05 -0.61 -3.91
CA ASN A 806 -23.56 -1.97 -4.04
C ASN A 806 -24.29 -2.35 -2.75
N LEU A 807 -25.45 -2.98 -2.85
CA LEU A 807 -26.35 -3.29 -1.74
C LEU A 807 -26.56 -4.80 -1.63
N ASP A 808 -26.27 -5.40 -0.47
CA ASP A 808 -26.38 -6.84 -0.22
C ASP A 808 -27.71 -7.18 0.49
N TYR A 809 -27.89 -6.70 1.71
CA TYR A 809 -29.13 -6.89 2.48
C TYR A 809 -29.46 -5.66 3.34
N MET A 810 -30.71 -5.60 3.82
CA MET A 810 -31.14 -4.75 4.92
C MET A 810 -31.60 -5.59 6.12
N LYS A 811 -31.29 -5.15 7.33
CA LYS A 811 -31.89 -5.61 8.60
C LYS A 811 -32.75 -4.51 9.21
N THR A 812 -33.83 -4.88 9.90
CA THR A 812 -34.66 -3.94 10.67
C THR A 812 -34.76 -4.34 12.14
N GLU A 813 -34.29 -3.49 13.04
CA GLU A 813 -34.36 -3.69 14.50
C GLU A 813 -35.16 -2.59 15.17
N LEU A 814 -36.19 -2.94 15.97
CA LEU A 814 -36.96 -1.96 16.73
C LEU A 814 -36.08 -1.30 17.79
N THR A 815 -36.16 0.02 17.91
CA THR A 815 -35.30 0.79 18.80
C THR A 815 -36.00 1.97 19.47
N ASP A 816 -35.46 2.40 20.62
CA ASP A 816 -35.79 3.67 21.28
C ASP A 816 -34.87 4.82 20.84
N GLU A 817 -34.00 4.60 19.84
CA GLU A 817 -33.33 5.69 19.13
C GLU A 817 -34.37 6.70 18.58
N PRO A 818 -34.17 8.01 18.73
CA PRO A 818 -34.94 8.97 17.95
C PRO A 818 -34.60 8.79 16.47
N ILE A 819 -35.61 8.92 15.61
CA ILE A 819 -35.46 8.88 14.15
C ILE A 819 -34.30 9.77 13.70
N ALA A 820 -33.68 9.41 12.59
CA ALA A 820 -32.73 10.30 11.94
C ALA A 820 -33.41 11.65 11.66
N GLN A 821 -32.63 12.73 11.74
CA GLN A 821 -33.15 14.05 11.40
C GLN A 821 -33.64 14.04 9.95
N ILE A 822 -34.92 14.36 9.74
CA ILE A 822 -35.50 14.56 8.41
C ILE A 822 -34.64 15.58 7.68
N TYR A 823 -34.26 15.29 6.45
CA TYR A 823 -33.46 16.19 5.65
C TYR A 823 -34.31 17.39 5.25
N GLU A 824 -34.05 18.51 5.91
CA GLU A 824 -34.43 19.82 5.43
C GLU A 824 -33.34 20.29 4.47
N ALA A 825 -33.66 20.38 3.17
CA ALA A 825 -32.79 21.05 2.21
C ALA A 825 -32.48 22.45 2.76
N PRO A 826 -31.21 22.89 2.83
CA PRO A 826 -30.80 23.98 3.71
C PRO A 826 -31.57 25.27 3.46
N THR A 827 -32.58 25.50 4.30
CA THR A 827 -33.46 26.69 4.35
C THR A 827 -32.75 27.85 5.04
N THR A 828 -31.48 28.07 4.67
CA THR A 828 -30.55 29.04 5.27
C THR A 828 -30.74 29.18 6.79
N PRO A 829 -30.62 28.08 7.58
CA PRO A 829 -30.78 28.15 9.03
C PRO A 829 -29.72 29.09 9.58
N VAL A 830 -30.15 30.24 10.12
CA VAL A 830 -29.39 31.50 10.27
C VAL A 830 -27.90 31.29 10.53
N VAL A 831 -27.16 31.11 9.44
CA VAL A 831 -25.75 31.42 9.40
C VAL A 831 -25.71 32.93 9.32
N ASP A 832 -24.96 33.57 10.21
CA ASP A 832 -24.59 34.96 10.02
C ASP A 832 -23.60 35.06 8.84
N ASN A 833 -24.15 34.94 7.64
CA ASN A 833 -23.46 35.00 6.35
C ASN A 833 -23.04 36.44 5.99
N THR A 834 -23.14 37.41 6.91
CA THR A 834 -22.58 38.74 6.69
C THR A 834 -21.06 38.68 6.56
N ASN A 835 -20.40 37.70 7.20
CA ASN A 835 -18.97 37.47 7.06
C ASN A 835 -18.57 36.55 5.91
N LYS A 836 -18.53 37.13 4.71
CA LYS A 836 -17.78 36.60 3.55
C LYS A 836 -16.24 36.54 3.75
N ASN A 837 -15.75 36.78 4.98
CA ASN A 837 -14.36 36.70 5.40
C ASN A 837 -14.04 35.49 6.29
N ALA A 838 -14.99 34.58 6.54
CA ALA A 838 -14.75 33.41 7.39
C ALA A 838 -13.68 32.47 6.79
N ALA A 839 -12.64 32.17 7.56
CA ALA A 839 -11.45 31.48 7.08
C ALA A 839 -11.34 30.01 7.51
N ARG A 840 -12.13 29.58 8.52
CA ARG A 840 -12.09 28.23 9.10
C ARG A 840 -13.47 27.80 9.63
N THR A 841 -13.75 26.50 9.56
CA THR A 841 -14.94 25.88 10.15
C THR A 841 -14.55 25.00 11.35
N ILE A 842 -15.35 25.05 12.42
CA ILE A 842 -15.33 24.07 13.51
C ILE A 842 -16.50 23.11 13.30
N TYR A 843 -16.21 21.85 13.07
CA TYR A 843 -17.18 20.76 13.12
C TYR A 843 -17.28 20.19 14.53
N ILE A 844 -18.46 19.77 14.96
CA ILE A 844 -18.68 19.15 16.28
C ILE A 844 -19.37 17.80 16.12
N ALA A 845 -18.74 16.74 16.64
CA ALA A 845 -19.33 15.42 16.82
C ALA A 845 -19.62 15.19 18.31
N GLY A 846 -20.83 14.70 18.63
CA GLY A 846 -21.20 14.42 20.02
C GLY A 846 -22.65 13.97 20.22
N ASP A 847 -23.05 13.95 21.48
CA ASP A 847 -24.33 13.42 21.97
C ASP A 847 -25.40 14.51 22.27
N SER A 848 -26.43 14.14 23.02
CA SER A 848 -27.54 15.02 23.44
C SER A 848 -27.12 16.23 24.28
N THR A 849 -25.97 16.18 24.94
CA THR A 849 -25.44 17.33 25.71
C THR A 849 -24.75 18.36 24.82
N VAL A 850 -24.55 18.03 23.54
CA VAL A 850 -23.86 18.83 22.52
C VAL A 850 -24.80 19.29 21.40
N GLN A 851 -25.83 18.49 21.08
CA GLN A 851 -26.79 18.72 19.99
C GLN A 851 -27.41 20.13 19.96
N THR A 852 -27.57 20.67 18.75
CA THR A 852 -28.52 21.77 18.48
C THR A 852 -29.95 21.21 18.39
N TYR A 853 -30.82 21.64 19.30
CA TYR A 853 -32.23 21.24 19.30
C TYR A 853 -33.10 22.28 18.60
N ASN A 854 -34.21 21.84 18.00
CA ASN A 854 -35.21 22.74 17.44
C ASN A 854 -36.12 23.34 18.55
N LYS A 855 -37.00 24.27 18.18
CA LYS A 855 -37.86 24.99 19.12
C LYS A 855 -38.85 24.11 19.90
N SER A 856 -39.24 22.92 19.41
CA SER A 856 -40.20 22.05 20.11
C SER A 856 -39.59 21.31 21.30
N TYR A 857 -38.26 21.27 21.42
CA TYR A 857 -37.57 20.73 22.60
C TYR A 857 -37.24 21.82 23.64
N ALA A 858 -37.54 23.09 23.36
CA ALA A 858 -37.25 24.18 24.29
C ALA A 858 -37.92 23.92 25.67
N PRO A 859 -37.19 24.11 26.79
CA PRO A 859 -35.91 24.82 26.91
C PRO A 859 -34.64 23.95 26.79
N GLN A 860 -34.72 22.69 26.36
CA GLN A 860 -33.54 21.82 26.22
C GLN A 860 -32.62 22.28 25.07
N GLN A 861 -31.33 22.36 25.34
CA GLN A 861 -30.28 22.56 24.33
C GLN A 861 -28.98 21.83 24.72
N GLY A 862 -28.15 21.51 23.72
CA GLY A 862 -26.76 21.13 23.91
C GLY A 862 -25.81 22.33 23.74
N TRP A 863 -24.63 22.27 24.34
CA TRP A 863 -23.69 23.41 24.33
C TRP A 863 -23.16 23.76 22.93
N GLY A 864 -23.10 22.78 22.01
CA GLY A 864 -22.63 23.01 20.64
C GLY A 864 -23.48 24.03 19.88
N ALA A 865 -24.76 24.19 20.24
CA ALA A 865 -25.66 25.21 19.71
C ALA A 865 -25.20 26.66 19.99
N PHE A 866 -24.42 26.87 21.05
CA PHE A 866 -23.98 28.19 21.52
C PHE A 866 -22.47 28.40 21.46
N LEU A 867 -21.71 27.48 20.84
CA LEU A 867 -20.26 27.68 20.69
C LEU A 867 -19.96 28.91 19.83
N GLY A 868 -20.62 29.03 18.68
CA GLY A 868 -20.35 30.08 17.69
C GLY A 868 -20.51 31.51 18.22
N SER A 869 -21.52 31.75 19.08
CA SER A 869 -21.76 33.07 19.68
C SER A 869 -20.69 33.52 20.69
N ASN A 870 -19.75 32.64 21.04
CA ASN A 870 -18.62 32.94 21.92
C ASN A 870 -17.29 33.06 21.15
N LEU A 871 -17.27 32.88 19.82
CA LEU A 871 -16.07 32.88 18.97
C LEU A 871 -15.96 34.14 18.10
N SER A 872 -14.86 34.26 17.36
CA SER A 872 -14.71 35.33 16.38
C SER A 872 -15.63 35.11 15.18
N ASP A 873 -16.04 36.22 14.58
CA ASP A 873 -16.90 36.33 13.39
C ASP A 873 -16.29 35.72 12.12
N LYS A 874 -15.03 35.28 12.18
CA LYS A 874 -14.27 34.58 11.13
C LYS A 874 -14.35 33.05 11.24
N ILE A 875 -15.05 32.51 12.23
CA ILE A 875 -15.17 31.07 12.51
C ILE A 875 -16.61 30.63 12.36
N THR A 876 -16.87 29.71 11.43
CA THR A 876 -18.17 29.06 11.27
C THR A 876 -18.24 27.82 12.17
N VAL A 877 -19.37 27.55 12.82
CA VAL A 877 -19.61 26.32 13.60
C VAL A 877 -20.63 25.43 12.88
N SER A 878 -20.26 24.16 12.66
CA SER A 878 -21.09 23.10 12.09
C SER A 878 -21.32 22.01 13.15
N ASN A 879 -22.41 22.14 13.91
CA ASN A 879 -22.75 21.17 14.95
C ASN A 879 -23.49 19.97 14.36
N GLN A 880 -22.88 18.79 14.39
CA GLN A 880 -23.45 17.53 13.87
C GLN A 880 -23.83 16.56 14.99
N ALA A 881 -23.73 16.98 16.26
CA ALA A 881 -24.07 16.17 17.42
C ALA A 881 -25.58 15.85 17.50
N ILE A 882 -25.92 14.60 17.87
CA ILE A 882 -27.31 14.13 17.98
C ILE A 882 -27.52 13.27 19.24
N ALA A 883 -28.69 13.44 19.87
CA ALA A 883 -29.14 12.75 21.06
C ALA A 883 -29.12 11.22 20.96
N GLY A 884 -28.66 10.58 22.03
CA GLY A 884 -28.54 9.13 22.16
C GLY A 884 -27.29 8.52 21.49
N ARG A 885 -26.50 9.28 20.71
CA ARG A 885 -25.37 8.72 19.97
C ARG A 885 -24.14 8.56 20.88
N SER A 886 -23.38 7.50 20.66
CA SER A 886 -22.08 7.22 21.30
C SER A 886 -20.96 7.34 20.26
N SER A 887 -19.69 7.24 20.67
CA SER A 887 -18.57 7.19 19.71
C SER A 887 -18.72 6.03 18.72
N LYS A 888 -19.30 4.91 19.18
CA LYS A 888 -19.73 3.76 18.38
C LYS A 888 -20.88 4.09 17.45
N SER A 889 -22.08 4.41 17.98
CA SER A 889 -23.26 4.53 17.12
C SER A 889 -23.25 5.76 16.20
N PHE A 890 -22.48 6.80 16.53
CA PHE A 890 -22.22 7.92 15.62
C PHE A 890 -21.30 7.52 14.45
N TYR A 891 -20.40 6.56 14.66
CA TYR A 891 -19.57 5.97 13.59
C TYR A 891 -20.36 4.96 12.76
N ASP A 892 -20.98 3.95 13.40
CA ASP A 892 -21.71 2.87 12.73
C ASP A 892 -22.88 3.38 11.88
N ASN A 893 -23.53 4.47 12.31
CA ASN A 893 -24.62 5.14 11.58
C ASN A 893 -24.12 6.21 10.58
N GLY A 894 -22.83 6.19 10.21
CA GLY A 894 -22.25 7.04 9.17
C GLY A 894 -22.33 8.54 9.42
N ARG A 895 -22.30 9.01 10.67
CA ARG A 895 -22.39 10.46 10.99
C ARG A 895 -21.05 11.16 11.04
N LEU A 896 -19.98 10.44 11.41
CA LEU A 896 -18.61 10.92 11.20
C LEU A 896 -18.37 11.20 9.70
N ASP A 897 -18.94 10.36 8.85
CA ASP A 897 -18.79 10.39 7.40
C ASP A 897 -19.29 11.71 6.79
N THR A 898 -20.42 12.23 7.28
CA THR A 898 -20.96 13.57 6.92
C THR A 898 -19.98 14.70 7.22
N ILE A 899 -19.25 14.62 8.35
CA ILE A 899 -18.20 15.58 8.70
C ILE A 899 -17.01 15.40 7.76
N LEU A 900 -16.51 14.17 7.63
CA LEU A 900 -15.32 13.87 6.82
C LEU A 900 -15.53 14.14 5.33
N GLY A 901 -16.76 14.12 4.82
CA GLY A 901 -17.11 14.51 3.46
C GLY A 901 -16.85 15.99 3.15
N THR A 902 -16.95 16.89 4.14
CA THR A 902 -16.89 18.35 3.93
C THR A 902 -15.72 19.05 4.63
N ILE A 903 -15.19 18.46 5.70
CA ILE A 903 -14.06 19.03 6.45
C ILE A 903 -12.78 19.05 5.60
N LYS A 904 -12.02 20.14 5.72
CA LYS A 904 -10.84 20.43 4.88
C LYS A 904 -9.66 20.93 5.71
N LYS A 905 -8.50 21.07 5.05
CA LYS A 905 -7.27 21.54 5.69
C LYS A 905 -7.46 22.91 6.36
N GLY A 906 -7.15 22.97 7.65
CA GLY A 906 -7.28 24.19 8.48
C GLY A 906 -8.58 24.33 9.24
N ASP A 907 -9.56 23.43 9.05
CA ASP A 907 -10.74 23.31 9.91
C ASP A 907 -10.41 22.55 11.21
N TYR A 908 -11.35 22.55 12.15
CA TYR A 908 -11.29 21.77 13.40
C TYR A 908 -12.41 20.74 13.48
N LEU A 909 -12.19 19.64 14.20
CA LEU A 909 -13.22 18.69 14.61
C LEU A 909 -13.21 18.52 16.13
N LEU A 910 -14.19 19.08 16.83
CA LEU A 910 -14.41 18.85 18.25
C LEU A 910 -15.19 17.54 18.45
N ILE A 911 -14.71 16.68 19.34
CA ILE A 911 -15.26 15.33 19.55
C ILE A 911 -15.56 15.13 21.03
N GLN A 912 -16.85 14.97 21.40
CA GLN A 912 -17.28 14.72 22.78
C GLN A 912 -18.25 13.52 22.86
N PHE A 913 -17.79 12.43 23.48
CA PHE A 913 -18.60 11.23 23.76
C PHE A 913 -18.26 10.68 25.15
N GLY A 914 -18.94 9.62 25.59
CA GLY A 914 -18.74 8.97 26.89
C GLY A 914 -20.03 8.66 27.65
N ILE A 915 -21.11 9.43 27.42
CA ILE A 915 -22.39 9.25 28.13
C ILE A 915 -23.09 7.97 27.67
N ASN A 916 -23.34 7.85 26.37
CA ASN A 916 -24.05 6.71 25.78
C ASN A 916 -23.12 5.50 25.60
N ASP A 917 -21.81 5.73 25.46
CA ASP A 917 -20.76 4.72 25.42
C ASP A 917 -20.73 3.84 26.69
N ALA A 918 -21.09 4.42 27.84
CA ALA A 918 -21.17 3.76 29.13
C ALA A 918 -22.43 2.87 29.33
N ALA A 919 -23.39 2.88 28.41
CA ALA A 919 -24.65 2.17 28.56
C ALA A 919 -24.51 0.67 28.20
N SER A 920 -23.95 -0.14 29.11
CA SER A 920 -23.69 -1.57 28.89
C SER A 920 -24.93 -2.44 28.62
N ASN A 921 -26.13 -1.92 28.89
CA ASN A 921 -27.41 -2.54 28.56
C ASN A 921 -27.94 -2.17 27.15
N LYS A 922 -27.15 -1.42 26.36
CA LYS A 922 -27.49 -0.90 25.03
C LYS A 922 -26.35 -1.22 24.06
N ALA A 923 -26.28 -2.46 23.60
CA ALA A 923 -25.16 -3.00 22.80
C ALA A 923 -24.88 -2.21 21.51
N GLU A 924 -25.91 -1.58 20.94
CA GLU A 924 -25.81 -0.72 19.76
C GLU A 924 -24.98 0.54 20.02
N ARG A 925 -25.00 1.06 21.26
CA ARG A 925 -24.25 2.26 21.70
C ARG A 925 -23.02 1.94 22.56
N TYR A 926 -23.00 0.80 23.25
CA TYR A 926 -21.98 0.46 24.24
C TYR A 926 -20.58 0.38 23.61
N ALA A 927 -19.63 1.11 24.18
CA ALA A 927 -18.24 1.09 23.79
C ALA A 927 -17.37 1.12 25.05
N PRO A 928 -16.92 -0.04 25.57
CA PRO A 928 -16.13 -0.09 26.80
C PRO A 928 -14.75 0.56 26.61
N THR A 929 -14.21 1.21 27.63
CA THR A 929 -12.79 1.63 27.66
C THR A 929 -11.88 0.41 27.79
N SER A 930 -10.93 0.26 26.89
CA SER A 930 -9.92 -0.80 26.87
C SER A 930 -8.69 -0.49 27.73
N GLY A 931 -8.48 0.78 28.12
CA GLY A 931 -7.28 1.20 28.85
C GLY A 931 -6.00 1.14 28.02
N LYS A 932 -6.14 1.10 26.69
CA LYS A 932 -5.06 1.09 25.71
C LYS A 932 -5.34 2.16 24.66
N VAL A 933 -4.28 2.72 24.09
CA VAL A 933 -4.36 3.63 22.94
C VAL A 933 -3.54 3.04 21.79
N PRO A 934 -4.03 3.08 20.53
CA PRO A 934 -5.30 3.67 20.09
C PRO A 934 -6.54 2.82 20.42
N GLY A 935 -6.41 1.66 21.06
CA GLY A 935 -7.54 0.86 21.57
C GLY A 935 -7.53 -0.60 21.13
N THR A 936 -8.50 -1.38 21.61
CA THR A 936 -8.84 -2.69 21.04
C THR A 936 -10.12 -2.59 20.20
N LYS A 937 -10.25 -3.34 19.11
CA LYS A 937 -11.43 -3.29 18.22
C LYS A 937 -12.75 -3.31 19.02
N GLY A 938 -13.62 -2.32 18.77
CA GLY A 938 -14.91 -2.17 19.47
C GLY A 938 -14.86 -1.45 20.82
N SER A 939 -13.67 -1.03 21.29
CA SER A 939 -13.53 -0.17 22.47
C SER A 939 -13.80 1.30 22.17
N PHE A 940 -14.07 2.08 23.22
CA PHE A 940 -14.18 3.53 23.12
C PHE A 940 -12.94 4.15 22.45
N GLU A 941 -11.74 3.69 22.79
CA GLU A 941 -10.52 4.24 22.21
C GLU A 941 -10.44 3.94 20.70
N ASP A 942 -10.78 2.72 20.29
CA ASP A 942 -10.84 2.31 18.87
C ASP A 942 -11.86 3.10 18.06
N TYR A 943 -13.01 3.46 18.63
CA TYR A 943 -13.94 4.38 17.95
C TYR A 943 -13.39 5.79 17.88
N MET A 944 -12.93 6.35 19.00
CA MET A 944 -12.40 7.73 19.06
C MET A 944 -11.18 7.94 18.13
N ALA A 945 -10.33 6.92 17.95
CA ALA A 945 -9.24 6.91 16.97
C ALA A 945 -9.73 7.22 15.54
N LYS A 946 -10.86 6.65 15.11
CA LYS A 946 -11.41 6.84 13.75
C LYS A 946 -11.78 8.31 13.46
N TYR A 947 -12.26 9.05 14.46
CA TYR A 947 -12.54 10.49 14.36
C TYR A 947 -11.25 11.30 14.19
N ILE A 948 -10.24 10.96 15.00
CA ILE A 948 -8.94 11.64 15.01
C ILE A 948 -8.22 11.43 13.67
N GLU A 949 -8.06 10.18 13.27
CA GLU A 949 -7.39 9.78 12.02
C GLU A 949 -8.15 10.31 10.80
N GLY A 950 -9.49 10.27 10.82
CA GLY A 950 -10.34 10.81 9.76
C GLY A 950 -10.12 12.31 9.54
N ALA A 951 -10.13 13.11 10.61
CA ALA A 951 -9.88 14.55 10.54
C ALA A 951 -8.45 14.86 10.09
N GLN A 952 -7.45 14.17 10.66
CA GLN A 952 -6.04 14.32 10.28
C GLN A 952 -5.82 13.99 8.79
N LYS A 953 -6.44 12.92 8.27
CA LYS A 953 -6.40 12.53 6.85
C LYS A 953 -6.99 13.61 5.92
N LYS A 954 -7.93 14.43 6.40
CA LYS A 954 -8.51 15.59 5.70
C LYS A 954 -7.71 16.89 5.91
N GLY A 955 -6.62 16.84 6.69
CA GLY A 955 -5.77 17.99 7.03
C GLY A 955 -6.36 18.91 8.10
N ALA A 956 -7.44 18.49 8.75
CA ALA A 956 -8.10 19.21 9.83
C ALA A 956 -7.49 18.84 11.19
N THR A 957 -7.70 19.69 12.19
CA THR A 957 -7.19 19.48 13.55
C THR A 957 -8.31 18.91 14.44
N PRO A 958 -8.28 17.60 14.79
CA PRO A 958 -9.20 17.07 15.78
C PRO A 958 -8.84 17.59 17.17
N ILE A 959 -9.86 17.84 17.99
CA ILE A 959 -9.77 18.33 19.37
C ILE A 959 -10.70 17.46 20.20
N LEU A 960 -10.16 16.78 21.22
CA LEU A 960 -10.98 15.99 22.14
C LEU A 960 -11.59 16.90 23.21
N VAL A 961 -12.87 16.73 23.52
CA VAL A 961 -13.56 17.47 24.58
C VAL A 961 -14.06 16.45 25.59
N THR A 962 -13.55 16.48 26.84
CA THR A 962 -13.90 15.43 27.81
C THR A 962 -15.37 15.49 28.21
N THR A 963 -15.99 14.33 28.44
CA THR A 963 -17.42 14.17 28.76
C THR A 963 -17.89 15.17 29.81
N VAL A 964 -19.03 15.83 29.60
CA VAL A 964 -19.63 16.74 30.57
C VAL A 964 -19.98 16.04 31.90
N ILE A 965 -20.12 16.83 32.98
CA ILE A 965 -20.74 16.35 34.22
C ILE A 965 -22.25 16.64 34.22
N GLY A 966 -23.04 15.68 34.71
CA GLY A 966 -24.44 15.90 35.06
C GLY A 966 -24.59 16.36 36.51
N LEU A 967 -25.76 16.90 36.88
CA LEU A 967 -26.04 17.35 38.24
C LEU A 967 -25.92 16.21 39.29
N LYS A 968 -26.07 14.95 38.87
CA LYS A 968 -25.82 13.75 39.69
C LYS A 968 -24.37 13.63 40.20
N ALA A 969 -23.43 14.38 39.64
CA ALA A 969 -22.03 14.39 40.08
C ALA A 969 -21.79 15.20 41.37
N TYR A 970 -22.84 15.80 41.95
CA TYR A 970 -22.80 16.45 43.26
C TYR A 970 -22.78 15.43 44.40
N ASP A 971 -21.68 15.37 45.14
CA ASP A 971 -21.58 14.63 46.38
C ASP A 971 -22.18 15.44 47.53
N LYS A 972 -23.32 14.97 48.07
CA LYS A 972 -24.00 15.59 49.21
C LYS A 972 -23.18 15.56 50.50
N GLY A 973 -22.25 14.61 50.65
CA GLY A 973 -21.37 14.47 51.81
C GLY A 973 -20.30 15.56 51.84
N SER A 974 -19.52 15.70 50.76
CA SER A 974 -18.52 16.77 50.63
C SER A 974 -19.08 18.13 50.22
N LYS A 975 -20.36 18.19 49.83
CA LYS A 975 -21.03 19.38 49.25
C LYS A 975 -20.31 19.95 48.03
N THR A 976 -19.75 19.06 47.20
CA THR A 976 -19.00 19.44 46.00
C THR A 976 -19.33 18.54 44.81
N PHE A 977 -19.25 19.11 43.61
CA PHE A 977 -19.23 18.37 42.36
C PHE A 977 -17.89 17.66 42.16
N LYS A 978 -17.94 16.44 41.65
CA LYS A 978 -16.78 15.61 41.29
C LYS A 978 -16.83 15.25 39.80
N GLY A 979 -15.72 14.77 39.24
CA GLY A 979 -15.71 14.31 37.85
C GLY A 979 -16.53 13.04 37.64
N SER A 980 -17.33 12.98 36.57
CA SER A 980 -18.04 11.78 36.11
C SER A 980 -17.42 11.22 34.82
N TYR A 981 -17.75 9.97 34.46
CA TYR A 981 -17.19 9.30 33.27
C TYR A 981 -15.66 9.33 33.22
N THR A 982 -15.00 9.19 34.37
CA THR A 982 -13.56 9.45 34.53
C THR A 982 -12.68 8.47 33.74
N ASN A 983 -13.11 7.23 33.55
CA ASN A 983 -12.45 6.26 32.67
C ASN A 983 -12.46 6.76 31.20
N TYR A 984 -13.61 7.21 30.68
CA TYR A 984 -13.74 7.79 29.34
C TYR A 984 -12.92 9.07 29.20
N CYS A 985 -13.00 9.99 30.18
CA CYS A 985 -12.22 11.23 30.17
C CYS A 985 -10.70 10.96 30.20
N ASN A 986 -10.25 9.95 30.95
CA ASN A 986 -8.86 9.53 30.96
C ASN A 986 -8.43 8.89 29.64
N ALA A 987 -9.28 8.07 29.03
CA ALA A 987 -9.04 7.50 27.70
C ALA A 987 -8.88 8.61 26.64
N MET A 988 -9.74 9.64 26.67
CA MET A 988 -9.59 10.82 25.79
C MET A 988 -8.27 11.57 26.03
N LYS A 989 -7.87 11.78 27.28
CA LYS A 989 -6.56 12.41 27.61
C LYS A 989 -5.38 11.58 27.12
N GLN A 990 -5.45 10.25 27.23
CA GLN A 990 -4.43 9.33 26.72
C GLN A 990 -4.36 9.35 25.19
N LEU A 991 -5.51 9.36 24.50
CA LEU A 991 -5.58 9.50 23.04
C LEU A 991 -5.03 10.85 22.56
N ALA A 992 -5.39 11.94 23.23
CA ALA A 992 -4.88 13.28 22.91
C ALA A 992 -3.36 13.34 23.00
N LYS A 993 -2.78 12.75 24.06
CA LYS A 993 -1.33 12.60 24.21
C LYS A 993 -0.72 11.70 23.13
N TYR A 994 -1.34 10.56 22.81
CA TYR A 994 -0.84 9.59 21.84
C TYR A 994 -0.82 10.15 20.40
N TYR A 995 -1.89 10.82 19.98
CA TYR A 995 -2.00 11.44 18.65
C TYR A 995 -1.37 12.85 18.58
N ASN A 996 -0.87 13.38 19.70
CA ASN A 996 -0.35 14.75 19.84
C ASN A 996 -1.34 15.82 19.34
N ILE A 997 -2.57 15.78 19.86
CA ILE A 997 -3.67 16.69 19.52
C ILE A 997 -4.20 17.43 20.75
N PRO A 998 -4.85 18.60 20.59
CA PRO A 998 -5.39 19.34 21.71
C PRO A 998 -6.53 18.60 22.43
N VAL A 999 -6.66 18.86 23.72
CA VAL A 999 -7.78 18.38 24.54
C VAL A 999 -8.33 19.52 25.40
N ILE A 1000 -9.65 19.68 25.38
CA ILE A 1000 -10.41 20.55 26.28
C ILE A 1000 -10.92 19.65 27.41
N ASP A 1001 -10.38 19.84 28.61
CA ASP A 1001 -10.78 19.05 29.77
C ASP A 1001 -12.07 19.58 30.41
N LEU A 1002 -13.14 19.60 29.60
CA LEU A 1002 -14.44 20.17 29.95
C LEU A 1002 -15.04 19.55 31.21
N ASN A 1003 -14.79 18.27 31.49
CA ASN A 1003 -15.19 17.61 32.75
C ASN A 1003 -14.62 18.37 33.96
N THR A 1004 -13.31 18.66 33.96
CA THR A 1004 -12.64 19.41 35.02
C THR A 1004 -13.05 20.87 35.05
N LEU A 1005 -13.21 21.52 33.89
CA LEU A 1005 -13.69 22.91 33.80
C LEU A 1005 -15.10 23.06 34.36
N MET A 1006 -16.01 22.12 34.07
CA MET A 1006 -17.36 22.11 34.65
C MET A 1006 -17.35 21.82 36.14
N VAL A 1007 -16.51 20.90 36.63
CA VAL A 1007 -16.33 20.68 38.09
C VAL A 1007 -15.90 21.96 38.79
N GLN A 1008 -14.95 22.71 38.21
CA GLN A 1008 -14.49 23.98 38.75
C GLN A 1008 -15.60 25.04 38.74
N HIS A 1009 -16.30 25.19 37.61
CA HIS A 1009 -17.42 26.14 37.47
C HIS A 1009 -18.60 25.82 38.39
N TYR A 1010 -19.04 24.56 38.43
CA TYR A 1010 -20.19 24.16 39.25
C TYR A 1010 -19.90 24.30 40.75
N ASN A 1011 -18.67 24.04 41.18
CA ASN A 1011 -18.24 24.30 42.56
C ASN A 1011 -18.11 25.79 42.88
N SER A 1012 -17.82 26.67 41.90
CA SER A 1012 -17.74 28.12 42.14
C SER A 1012 -19.12 28.79 42.23
N ILE A 1013 -20.15 28.25 41.54
CA ILE A 1013 -21.53 28.78 41.57
C ILE A 1013 -22.45 28.07 42.58
N GLY A 1014 -22.09 26.87 43.03
CA GLY A 1014 -22.87 26.06 43.97
C GLY A 1014 -24.05 25.30 43.33
N TYR A 1015 -24.61 24.36 44.11
CA TYR A 1015 -25.63 23.42 43.62
C TYR A 1015 -26.89 24.10 43.07
N ASP A 1016 -27.44 25.12 43.73
CA ASP A 1016 -28.70 25.74 43.34
C ASP A 1016 -28.61 26.54 42.02
N ALA A 1017 -27.42 27.06 41.70
CA ALA A 1017 -27.15 27.68 40.42
C ALA A 1017 -26.95 26.62 39.33
N ALA A 1018 -26.15 25.58 39.60
CA ALA A 1018 -25.96 24.45 38.70
C ALA A 1018 -27.27 23.68 38.41
N TYR A 1019 -28.20 23.59 39.37
CA TYR A 1019 -29.52 22.98 39.17
C TYR A 1019 -30.29 23.64 38.02
N LYS A 1020 -30.25 24.98 37.93
CA LYS A 1020 -30.91 25.77 36.86
C LYS A 1020 -30.30 25.55 35.47
N TYR A 1021 -29.10 24.97 35.40
CA TYR A 1021 -28.47 24.60 34.12
C TYR A 1021 -29.00 23.27 33.57
N HIS A 1022 -29.69 22.45 34.36
CA HIS A 1022 -30.18 21.14 33.93
C HIS A 1022 -31.70 21.07 33.84
N MET A 1023 -32.21 20.21 32.96
CA MET A 1023 -33.64 20.09 32.63
C MET A 1023 -34.53 19.69 33.82
N CYS A 1024 -33.97 19.11 34.88
CA CYS A 1024 -34.68 18.89 36.14
C CYS A 1024 -35.21 20.18 36.78
N SER A 1025 -34.61 21.34 36.51
CA SER A 1025 -35.12 22.65 36.94
C SER A 1025 -36.43 23.08 36.28
N THR A 1026 -36.87 22.39 35.21
CA THR A 1026 -38.07 22.74 34.44
C THR A 1026 -39.25 21.79 34.72
N GLY A 1027 -39.24 21.13 35.88
CA GLY A 1027 -40.31 20.21 36.33
C GLY A 1027 -40.09 18.73 36.03
N GLY A 1028 -38.89 18.33 35.58
CA GLY A 1028 -38.53 16.94 35.27
C GLY A 1028 -37.52 16.32 36.23
N THR A 1029 -37.12 15.07 35.96
CA THR A 1029 -36.07 14.34 36.69
C THR A 1029 -34.72 14.32 35.98
N ASP A 1030 -34.60 15.04 34.86
CA ASP A 1030 -33.44 15.02 33.99
C ASP A 1030 -32.27 15.85 34.53
N MET A 1031 -31.34 15.15 35.18
CA MET A 1031 -30.12 15.71 35.75
C MET A 1031 -28.92 15.66 34.78
N THR A 1032 -29.13 15.31 33.51
CA THR A 1032 -28.07 15.17 32.51
C THR A 1032 -28.12 16.29 31.48
N HIS A 1033 -29.25 16.47 30.80
CA HIS A 1033 -29.37 17.44 29.73
C HIS A 1033 -29.48 18.88 30.25
N PHE A 1034 -29.05 19.84 29.43
CA PHE A 1034 -29.02 21.24 29.82
C PHE A 1034 -30.28 21.99 29.41
N THR A 1035 -30.65 22.98 30.22
CA THR A 1035 -31.46 24.11 29.76
C THR A 1035 -30.62 24.98 28.82
N GLU A 1036 -31.26 25.84 28.02
CA GLU A 1036 -30.58 26.86 27.21
C GLU A 1036 -29.54 27.68 28.02
N THR A 1037 -29.86 28.02 29.26
CA THR A 1037 -28.94 28.73 30.18
C THR A 1037 -27.70 27.89 30.50
N GLY A 1038 -27.88 26.60 30.80
CA GLY A 1038 -26.77 25.67 31.04
C GLY A 1038 -25.91 25.44 29.81
N ALA A 1039 -26.55 25.23 28.66
CA ALA A 1039 -25.89 25.04 27.37
C ALA A 1039 -25.00 26.23 27.01
N LYS A 1040 -25.47 27.48 27.21
CA LYS A 1040 -24.66 28.70 27.03
C LYS A 1040 -23.48 28.79 27.99
N ALA A 1041 -23.67 28.44 29.27
CA ALA A 1041 -22.60 28.45 30.26
C ALA A 1041 -21.48 27.44 29.91
N VAL A 1042 -21.85 26.21 29.52
CA VAL A 1042 -20.90 25.16 29.10
C VAL A 1042 -20.21 25.52 27.78
N ALA A 1043 -20.94 26.09 26.81
CA ALA A 1043 -20.37 26.56 25.55
C ALA A 1043 -19.29 27.63 25.75
N LYS A 1044 -19.50 28.53 26.72
CA LYS A 1044 -18.51 29.53 27.10
C LYS A 1044 -17.23 28.90 27.67
N LEU A 1045 -17.33 27.87 28.52
CA LEU A 1045 -16.15 27.15 29.03
C LEU A 1045 -15.31 26.53 27.89
N VAL A 1046 -15.97 25.92 26.91
CA VAL A 1046 -15.31 25.38 25.71
C VAL A 1046 -14.64 26.49 24.88
N ALA A 1047 -15.36 27.58 24.62
CA ALA A 1047 -14.84 28.71 23.83
C ALA A 1047 -13.67 29.43 24.51
N ASP A 1048 -13.70 29.60 25.82
CA ASP A 1048 -12.60 30.23 26.58
C ASP A 1048 -11.35 29.33 26.60
N GLU A 1049 -11.50 28.01 26.73
CA GLU A 1049 -10.36 27.09 26.65
C GLU A 1049 -9.77 27.00 25.23
N LEU A 1050 -10.60 27.02 24.18
CA LEU A 1050 -10.11 27.11 22.78
C LEU A 1050 -9.22 28.34 22.57
N LYS A 1051 -9.65 29.52 23.05
CA LYS A 1051 -8.87 30.77 22.97
C LYS A 1051 -7.58 30.67 23.78
N LYS A 1052 -7.65 30.14 25.00
CA LYS A 1052 -6.50 29.95 25.89
C LYS A 1052 -5.45 29.00 25.32
N GLN A 1053 -5.86 28.00 24.53
CA GLN A 1053 -4.95 27.11 23.80
C GLN A 1053 -4.47 27.69 22.46
N GLY A 1054 -4.88 28.90 22.07
CA GLY A 1054 -4.49 29.56 20.82
C GLY A 1054 -5.08 28.91 19.56
N LEU A 1055 -6.23 28.24 19.70
CA LEU A 1055 -6.87 27.48 18.61
C LEU A 1055 -7.86 28.34 17.78
N VAL A 1056 -8.37 29.44 18.36
CA VAL A 1056 -9.45 30.29 17.79
C VAL A 1056 -9.25 31.77 18.07
#